data_AF-Q848C9-F1
#
_entry.id   AF-Q848C9-F1
#
_cell.length_a   1.000
_cell.length_b   1.000
_cell.length_c   1.000
_cell.angle_alpha   90.00
_cell.angle_beta   90.00
_cell.angle_gamma   90.00
#
_symmetry.space_group_name_H-M   'P 1'
#
loop_
_entity.id
_entity.type
_entity.pdbx_description
1 polymer ?
#
loop_
_entity_poly.entity_id
_entity_poly.type
_entity_poly.pdbx_seq_one_letter_code
_entity_poly.pdbx_strand_id
1 'polypeptide(L)'
;MSARRWLAGWLIIRSSARVIPAPRRLANGLHPRVPAVRRPAQRVDGAFQRPRSDQTAQASQREQSWSGARRLHTRCGPRWPLACSDIACYRIRPARGPPLALQGSHLSMHLLALALYHRDGRQAPRTITFKPGALNILTGESETGKSAVLDIIEYCLGRQHISLPEGVITQTVGWYALLVQIGSTRLLLGRPRPAGASTNKAMLIIGDHTLELPAGDRMRANADTDALRAELSARLGIDDFRFEPPAGAERYAFNVSIAQAVYMCLQKQTEIANQQLLFHRQSEPGMAQMMKDTLPYFLGAAGPEQAARQRQLAEATRALRRVQRQIDESQRDNESANAALHGLARLAQEAGMVQGVPERASAAELSVLLREAADTVVDPSAPPVFGEDGMQERLAAERQALREQLHDLNEAGALLDSWQQESQAFTGELHTQLGRLTSLQLLSPEDAGAPEVCPLCNQALEEPDPDIEQLNDLTRRLQYELTDAEALQPSRTRHRQELNEQVADVRRRLQANASALQALQASNRRLREINDQHARQAHVQGRILQELQRTTSQSADESGSLRRQAARMQERIAELQELVDADDVRAETESRLSRIALDMTDWARELDLEHADEAEEVRISLSLLNVVLRTEISRIPLTRIGSAKNWIGYHLVAHLALHTYLLKHQRPVPHFIMFDQPTQAFFPEEVHDVGALTDADWEAVRSYFTLMRDVVNRNGQGLQIIVCDHVNLRDDWFRDAVIENWRQGKALIPTDWITEA
;
A
#
# COMPACT_ATOMS: atom_id res chain seq x y z
N MET A 1 34.87 -28.56 -18.37
CA MET A 1 35.49 -29.14 -17.17
C MET A 1 34.80 -28.48 -15.98
N SER A 2 34.27 -29.13 -14.94
CA SER A 2 34.03 -30.54 -14.56
C SER A 2 32.72 -30.52 -13.75
N ALA A 3 31.79 -31.48 -13.83
CA ALA A 3 32.01 -32.87 -13.42
C ALA A 3 31.07 -33.85 -14.14
N ARG A 4 31.59 -35.05 -14.41
CA ARG A 4 30.84 -36.28 -14.75
C ARG A 4 30.98 -37.27 -13.58
N ARG A 5 30.05 -38.22 -13.49
CA ARG A 5 29.78 -39.22 -12.41
C ARG A 5 28.62 -38.74 -11.52
N TRP A 6 27.52 -39.47 -11.33
CA TRP A 6 27.26 -40.91 -11.51
C TRP A 6 25.87 -41.17 -12.12
N LEU A 7 25.74 -42.20 -12.96
CA LEU A 7 24.52 -43.03 -13.10
C LEU A 7 24.82 -44.20 -14.04
N ALA A 8 25.08 -45.38 -13.48
CA ALA A 8 25.21 -46.65 -14.20
C ALA A 8 25.00 -47.83 -13.23
N GLY A 9 24.10 -48.76 -13.59
CA GLY A 9 23.74 -49.93 -12.79
C GLY A 9 22.48 -49.74 -11.95
N TRP A 10 21.57 -50.73 -11.81
CA TRP A 10 21.61 -52.14 -12.22
C TRP A 10 20.22 -52.67 -12.60
N LEU A 11 20.12 -53.93 -13.04
CA LEU A 11 18.93 -54.55 -13.65
C LEU A 11 18.56 -55.88 -12.92
N ILE A 12 17.28 -56.30 -13.02
CA ILE A 12 16.74 -57.67 -12.83
C ILE A 12 16.54 -58.17 -11.37
N ILE A 13 15.30 -58.60 -11.03
CA ILE A 13 14.87 -60.01 -10.81
C ILE A 13 13.33 -60.11 -10.74
N ARG A 14 12.76 -61.20 -11.28
CA ARG A 14 11.31 -61.56 -11.27
C ARG A 14 10.96 -62.38 -10.03
N SER A 15 9.69 -62.36 -9.57
CA SER A 15 8.80 -63.56 -9.62
C SER A 15 7.41 -63.44 -8.91
N SER A 16 6.36 -63.86 -9.65
CA SER A 16 5.20 -64.68 -9.22
C SER A 16 4.29 -64.34 -8.00
N ALA A 17 3.00 -64.07 -8.28
CA ALA A 17 1.80 -64.81 -7.79
C ALA A 17 0.52 -64.16 -8.35
N ARG A 18 -0.16 -64.74 -9.35
CA ARG A 18 -1.34 -65.64 -9.28
C ARG A 18 -2.66 -65.05 -8.73
N VAL A 19 -3.60 -64.91 -9.68
CA VAL A 19 -5.04 -64.64 -9.60
C VAL A 19 -5.82 -65.57 -8.65
N ILE A 20 -6.79 -65.02 -7.90
CA ILE A 20 -8.06 -65.66 -7.50
C ILE A 20 -9.21 -64.61 -7.59
N PRO A 21 -10.41 -64.91 -8.14
CA PRO A 21 -11.46 -63.91 -8.38
C PRO A 21 -12.75 -64.05 -7.53
N ALA A 22 -13.50 -62.94 -7.42
CA ALA A 22 -14.98 -62.86 -7.23
C ALA A 22 -15.53 -63.31 -5.83
N PRO A 23 -16.73 -62.85 -5.35
CA PRO A 23 -17.98 -62.68 -6.12
C PRO A 23 -18.78 -61.36 -5.96
N ARG A 24 -19.80 -61.25 -6.82
CA ARG A 24 -20.80 -60.17 -7.01
C ARG A 24 -21.91 -60.15 -5.93
N ARG A 25 -22.61 -58.98 -5.85
CA ARG A 25 -24.07 -58.70 -5.60
C ARG A 25 -24.21 -57.53 -4.59
N LEU A 26 -25.17 -56.58 -4.63
CA LEU A 26 -26.35 -56.21 -5.47
C LEU A 26 -26.52 -54.67 -5.26
N ALA A 27 -26.66 -53.82 -6.29
CA ALA A 27 -27.88 -53.40 -7.02
C ALA A 27 -28.58 -52.11 -6.49
N ASN A 28 -29.23 -51.40 -7.42
CA ASN A 28 -30.06 -50.17 -7.29
C ASN A 28 -29.29 -48.85 -7.04
N GLY A 29 -29.52 -47.74 -7.77
CA GLY A 29 -30.33 -47.53 -8.97
C GLY A 29 -30.55 -46.04 -9.31
N LEU A 30 -31.04 -45.76 -10.53
CA LEU A 30 -31.64 -44.50 -11.04
C LEU A 30 -30.73 -43.35 -11.58
N HIS A 31 -30.58 -43.39 -12.91
CA HIS A 31 -30.42 -42.30 -13.89
C HIS A 31 -31.60 -41.28 -13.92
N PRO A 32 -31.69 -40.28 -14.84
CA PRO A 32 -30.68 -39.49 -15.59
C PRO A 32 -31.02 -37.97 -15.71
N ARG A 33 -30.16 -37.14 -16.34
CA ARG A 33 -30.46 -36.39 -17.60
C ARG A 33 -29.30 -35.49 -18.10
N VAL A 34 -29.33 -35.27 -19.42
CA VAL A 34 -28.37 -34.60 -20.35
C VAL A 34 -29.25 -33.61 -21.15
N PRO A 35 -28.84 -32.40 -21.61
CA PRO A 35 -27.99 -32.27 -22.82
C PRO A 35 -27.09 -31.02 -23.00
N ALA A 36 -26.33 -31.04 -24.10
CA ALA A 36 -25.41 -30.00 -24.59
C ALA A 36 -25.85 -29.44 -25.98
N VAL A 37 -25.31 -28.30 -26.42
CA VAL A 37 -25.17 -27.78 -27.83
C VAL A 37 -24.47 -26.39 -27.82
N ARG A 38 -24.01 -25.77 -28.94
CA ARG A 38 -22.92 -26.09 -29.91
C ARG A 38 -22.73 -24.91 -30.90
N ARG A 39 -21.50 -24.69 -31.44
CA ARG A 39 -21.15 -23.94 -32.71
C ARG A 39 -21.30 -22.39 -32.71
N PRO A 40 -20.76 -21.65 -33.72
CA PRO A 40 -19.61 -21.88 -34.64
C PRO A 40 -18.64 -20.65 -34.77
N ALA A 41 -17.72 -20.66 -35.75
CA ALA A 41 -16.75 -19.59 -36.08
C ALA A 41 -16.88 -19.04 -37.52
N GLN A 42 -16.26 -17.89 -37.82
CA GLN A 42 -16.00 -17.36 -39.18
C GLN A 42 -14.80 -16.37 -39.19
N ARG A 43 -14.21 -16.13 -40.38
CA ARG A 43 -12.95 -15.37 -40.65
C ARG A 43 -13.10 -14.57 -41.95
N VAL A 44 -12.21 -13.60 -42.27
CA VAL A 44 -11.61 -13.28 -43.61
C VAL A 44 -10.89 -11.91 -43.66
N ASP A 45 -9.57 -11.98 -43.91
CA ASP A 45 -8.62 -11.18 -44.72
C ASP A 45 -8.62 -9.62 -44.85
N GLY A 46 -7.39 -9.04 -44.80
CA GLY A 46 -7.03 -7.69 -45.27
C GLY A 46 -5.51 -7.41 -45.26
N ALA A 47 -4.91 -7.02 -46.39
CA ALA A 47 -3.45 -7.15 -46.64
C ALA A 47 -2.61 -5.83 -46.73
N PHE A 48 -1.28 -5.99 -46.59
CA PHE A 48 -0.15 -5.34 -47.34
C PHE A 48 0.79 -4.24 -46.74
N GLN A 49 2.10 -4.60 -46.77
CA GLN A 49 3.33 -3.82 -47.09
C GLN A 49 4.07 -2.88 -46.09
N ARG A 50 5.37 -3.23 -45.86
CA ARG A 50 6.51 -2.39 -45.39
C ARG A 50 7.42 -2.00 -46.59
N PRO A 51 8.31 -1.00 -46.49
CA PRO A 51 9.74 -1.21 -46.09
C PRO A 51 10.32 -0.03 -45.24
N ARG A 52 11.53 0.02 -44.65
CA ARG A 52 12.69 -0.84 -44.30
C ARG A 52 14.00 -0.08 -44.61
N SER A 53 14.89 0.13 -43.61
CA SER A 53 16.37 0.37 -43.66
C SER A 53 16.79 1.31 -42.51
N ASP A 54 17.97 1.30 -41.90
CA ASP A 54 19.07 0.35 -41.61
C ASP A 54 20.32 1.22 -41.27
N GLN A 55 21.33 0.64 -40.59
CA GLN A 55 22.68 1.14 -40.24
C GLN A 55 22.84 1.67 -38.79
N THR A 56 23.40 0.94 -37.81
CA THR A 56 24.68 0.19 -37.63
C THR A 56 25.78 0.95 -36.89
N ALA A 57 26.13 0.42 -35.70
CA ALA A 57 27.47 0.25 -35.12
C ALA A 57 28.30 1.49 -34.68
N GLN A 58 28.75 1.50 -33.42
CA GLN A 58 30.02 0.86 -33.02
C GLN A 58 30.27 0.93 -31.50
N ALA A 59 30.84 -0.14 -30.94
CA ALA A 59 31.28 -0.20 -29.55
C ALA A 59 32.75 0.21 -29.38
N SER A 60 33.13 0.68 -28.18
CA SER A 60 34.51 0.54 -27.71
C SER A 60 34.55 0.26 -26.21
N GLN A 61 35.32 -0.76 -25.83
CA GLN A 61 35.59 -1.15 -24.45
C GLN A 61 36.78 -0.36 -23.89
N ARG A 62 36.86 -0.23 -22.56
CA ARG A 62 38.13 -0.43 -21.82
C ARG A 62 37.91 -0.80 -20.36
N GLU A 63 38.73 -1.73 -19.89
CA GLU A 63 38.64 -2.40 -18.58
C GLU A 63 39.54 -1.73 -17.51
N GLN A 64 39.52 -2.34 -16.30
CA GLN A 64 40.54 -2.42 -15.23
C GLN A 64 40.13 -1.74 -13.90
N SER A 65 39.60 -2.49 -12.92
CA SER A 65 40.29 -3.33 -11.90
C SER A 65 40.82 -2.52 -10.71
N TRP A 66 40.14 -2.50 -9.56
CA TRP A 66 40.20 -3.45 -8.42
C TRP A 66 41.34 -3.24 -7.39
N SER A 67 40.91 -3.10 -6.12
CA SER A 67 41.47 -3.70 -4.89
C SER A 67 42.17 -2.84 -3.81
N GLY A 68 41.88 -3.16 -2.55
CA GLY A 68 42.70 -2.86 -1.35
C GLY A 68 42.31 -1.61 -0.52
N ALA A 69 42.45 -1.57 0.81
CA ALA A 69 41.85 -2.34 1.93
C ALA A 69 42.52 -1.93 3.28
N ARG A 70 41.79 -2.08 4.41
CA ARG A 70 42.25 -2.14 5.85
C ARG A 70 42.34 -0.85 6.72
N ARG A 71 41.31 -0.68 7.58
CA ARG A 71 41.28 -0.81 9.07
C ARG A 71 42.34 -0.18 10.03
N LEU A 72 41.80 0.37 11.15
CA LEU A 72 42.35 0.57 12.54
C LEU A 72 43.32 1.77 12.75
N HIS A 73 43.19 2.64 13.77
CA HIS A 73 43.03 2.38 15.22
C HIS A 73 42.48 3.58 16.05
N THR A 74 42.30 3.34 17.37
CA THR A 74 41.76 4.19 18.45
C THR A 74 42.80 5.02 19.24
N ARG A 75 42.42 6.17 19.86
CA ARG A 75 42.62 6.51 21.32
C ARG A 75 42.27 7.97 21.76
N CYS A 76 41.65 8.07 22.94
CA CYS A 76 41.78 9.05 24.08
C CYS A 76 41.83 10.59 23.89
N GLY A 77 41.04 11.32 24.73
CA GLY A 77 41.16 12.78 25.02
C GLY A 77 42.21 13.10 26.12
N PRO A 78 42.23 14.33 26.73
CA PRO A 78 41.18 14.73 27.70
C PRO A 78 40.96 16.26 28.01
N ARG A 79 40.01 16.53 28.94
CA ARG A 79 39.90 17.65 29.93
C ARG A 79 39.25 19.02 29.61
N TRP A 80 38.43 19.46 30.57
CA TRP A 80 37.77 20.78 30.76
C TRP A 80 38.60 21.73 31.66
N PRO A 81 38.18 23.00 31.87
CA PRO A 81 37.44 23.32 33.12
C PRO A 81 36.24 24.31 32.96
N LEU A 82 35.49 24.50 34.06
CA LEU A 82 34.25 25.29 34.20
C LEU A 82 34.46 26.75 34.66
N ALA A 83 33.47 27.62 34.44
CA ALA A 83 33.15 28.75 35.33
C ALA A 83 31.68 29.22 35.20
N CYS A 84 30.90 29.09 36.29
CA CYS A 84 29.84 30.05 36.67
C CYS A 84 30.49 31.11 37.60
N SER A 85 29.92 32.25 37.98
CA SER A 85 28.51 32.71 38.04
C SER A 85 28.45 34.25 38.02
N ASP A 86 27.26 34.85 37.83
CA ASP A 86 26.62 35.71 38.86
C ASP A 86 25.31 36.36 38.38
N ILE A 87 24.49 36.78 39.37
CA ILE A 87 23.06 37.09 39.22
C ILE A 87 22.81 38.59 39.42
N ALA A 88 21.97 39.20 38.58
CA ALA A 88 21.30 40.46 38.87
C ALA A 88 19.85 40.44 38.38
N CYS A 89 18.89 40.35 39.31
CA CYS A 89 17.47 40.45 39.01
C CYS A 89 17.03 41.90 38.78
N TYR A 90 16.40 42.20 37.65
CA TYR A 90 15.51 43.36 37.51
C TYR A 90 14.15 42.94 36.94
N ARG A 91 13.08 43.21 37.69
CA ARG A 91 11.69 43.01 37.25
C ARG A 91 11.27 44.15 36.33
N ILE A 92 10.87 43.84 35.10
CA ILE A 92 10.14 44.77 34.22
C ILE A 92 8.83 44.08 33.78
N ARG A 93 7.71 44.79 33.87
CA ARG A 93 6.38 44.30 33.45
C ARG A 93 6.29 44.25 31.93
N PRO A 94 5.60 43.27 31.32
CA PRO A 94 5.40 43.25 29.87
C PRO A 94 4.39 44.34 29.46
N ALA A 95 4.84 45.28 28.62
CA ALA A 95 3.93 46.12 27.84
C ALA A 95 3.42 45.31 26.65
N ARG A 96 2.12 45.43 26.34
CA ARG A 96 1.51 44.77 25.17
C ARG A 96 1.99 45.46 23.89
N GLY A 97 2.87 44.79 23.14
CA GLY A 97 3.05 45.00 21.70
C GLY A 97 2.50 43.80 20.92
N PRO A 98 2.10 43.95 19.65
CA PRO A 98 1.71 42.81 18.83
C PRO A 98 2.92 41.87 18.66
N PRO A 99 2.71 40.54 18.61
CA PRO A 99 3.80 39.62 18.37
C PRO A 99 4.36 39.85 16.96
N LEU A 100 5.65 40.16 16.88
CA LEU A 100 6.41 40.08 15.63
C LEU A 100 6.35 38.63 15.15
N ALA A 101 5.57 38.40 14.09
CA ALA A 101 5.42 37.09 13.50
C ALA A 101 6.79 36.62 12.98
N LEU A 102 7.27 35.50 13.51
CA LEU A 102 8.34 34.73 12.89
C LEU A 102 7.82 34.24 11.54
N GLN A 103 8.29 34.87 10.46
CA GLN A 103 7.93 34.52 9.08
C GLN A 103 8.50 33.14 8.74
N GLY A 104 7.77 32.09 9.07
CA GLY A 104 7.83 30.86 8.31
C GLY A 104 7.42 31.18 6.86
N SER A 105 8.24 30.80 5.89
CA SER A 105 7.96 31.05 4.48
C SER A 105 6.66 30.34 4.07
N HIS A 106 5.59 31.09 3.87
CA HIS A 106 4.33 30.56 3.37
C HIS A 106 4.56 29.92 1.99
N LEU A 107 4.36 28.60 1.88
CA LEU A 107 4.35 27.87 0.62
C LEU A 107 2.99 28.04 -0.10
N SER A 108 2.54 29.29 -0.22
CA SER A 108 1.33 29.62 -0.97
C SER A 108 1.60 29.43 -2.47
N MET A 109 0.75 28.64 -3.13
CA MET A 109 0.76 28.48 -4.58
C MET A 109 -0.26 29.42 -5.22
N HIS A 110 0.20 30.35 -6.05
CA HIS A 110 -0.64 31.27 -6.83
C HIS A 110 -0.40 31.09 -8.33
N LEU A 111 -1.43 31.36 -9.12
CA LEU A 111 -1.35 31.45 -10.57
C LEU A 111 -0.89 32.87 -10.94
N LEU A 112 0.14 32.99 -11.78
CA LEU A 112 0.66 34.27 -12.26
C LEU A 112 0.13 34.60 -13.65
N ALA A 113 0.13 33.62 -14.57
CA ALA A 113 -0.35 33.81 -15.92
C ALA A 113 -0.79 32.49 -16.57
N LEU A 114 -1.84 32.55 -17.39
CA LEU A 114 -2.20 31.50 -18.35
C LEU A 114 -1.79 31.95 -19.75
N ALA A 115 -1.12 31.10 -20.51
CA ALA A 115 -0.64 31.37 -21.86
C ALA A 115 -1.13 30.30 -22.85
N LEU A 116 -1.64 30.77 -23.98
CA LEU A 116 -1.95 29.95 -25.16
C LEU A 116 -0.92 30.28 -26.24
N TYR A 117 -0.39 29.27 -26.90
CA TYR A 117 0.54 29.41 -28.03
C TYR A 117 -0.11 28.83 -29.28
N HIS A 118 -0.13 29.61 -30.36
CA HIS A 118 -0.75 29.19 -31.61
C HIS A 118 0.01 28.03 -32.28
N ARG A 119 -0.70 27.21 -33.06
CA ARG A 119 -0.20 25.98 -33.69
C ARG A 119 0.94 26.18 -34.71
N ASP A 120 1.11 27.39 -35.23
CA ASP A 120 2.15 27.75 -36.21
C ASP A 120 3.51 28.11 -35.57
N GLY A 121 3.59 28.21 -34.25
CA GLY A 121 4.82 28.58 -33.54
C GLY A 121 5.14 30.08 -33.53
N ARG A 122 4.15 30.97 -33.77
CA ARG A 122 4.34 32.43 -33.62
C ARG A 122 4.92 32.79 -32.25
N GLN A 123 5.84 33.76 -32.21
CA GLN A 123 6.66 34.03 -31.02
C GLN A 123 5.86 34.49 -29.80
N ALA A 124 4.84 35.33 -29.99
CA ALA A 124 4.05 35.92 -28.92
C ALA A 124 2.84 35.02 -28.56
N PRO A 125 2.72 34.52 -27.31
CA PRO A 125 1.51 33.85 -26.83
C PRO A 125 0.38 34.84 -26.55
N ARG A 126 -0.87 34.34 -26.59
CA ARG A 126 -1.99 35.01 -25.93
C ARG A 126 -1.90 34.72 -24.43
N THR A 127 -1.64 35.75 -23.64
CA THR A 127 -1.49 35.65 -22.19
C THR A 127 -2.66 36.30 -21.47
N ILE A 128 -3.11 35.68 -20.38
CA ILE A 128 -3.99 36.23 -19.34
C ILE A 128 -3.15 36.33 -18.07
N THR A 129 -2.99 37.54 -17.52
CA THR A 129 -2.18 37.78 -16.32
C THR A 129 -3.08 37.89 -15.09
N PHE A 130 -2.80 37.08 -14.07
CA PHE A 130 -3.51 37.09 -12.80
C PHE A 130 -2.77 37.96 -11.77
N LYS A 131 -3.53 38.56 -10.86
CA LYS A 131 -3.07 39.22 -9.65
C LYS A 131 -2.94 38.15 -8.55
N PRO A 132 -1.73 37.83 -8.05
CA PRO A 132 -1.55 36.84 -6.97
C PRO A 132 -2.21 37.32 -5.68
N GLY A 133 -2.74 36.40 -4.87
CA GLY A 133 -3.35 36.75 -3.59
C GLY A 133 -4.55 37.70 -3.66
N ALA A 134 -5.22 37.79 -4.82
CA ALA A 134 -6.29 38.75 -5.07
C ALA A 134 -7.55 38.08 -5.64
N LEU A 135 -8.66 38.81 -5.64
CA LEU A 135 -9.83 38.49 -6.46
C LEU A 135 -9.53 38.89 -7.91
N ASN A 136 -9.71 37.95 -8.83
CA ASN A 136 -9.45 38.08 -10.26
C ASN A 136 -10.74 37.77 -11.01
N ILE A 137 -11.24 38.72 -11.79
CA ILE A 137 -12.50 38.56 -12.52
C ILE A 137 -12.23 38.60 -14.02
N LEU A 138 -12.68 37.55 -14.72
CA LEU A 138 -12.77 37.50 -16.18
C LEU A 138 -14.26 37.65 -16.53
N THR A 139 -14.65 38.83 -17.02
CA THR A 139 -16.04 39.13 -17.38
C THR A 139 -16.20 39.16 -18.90
N GLY A 140 -17.33 38.73 -19.46
CA GLY A 140 -17.55 38.82 -20.91
C GLY A 140 -18.87 38.24 -21.41
N GLU A 141 -19.14 38.37 -22.71
CA GLU A 141 -20.30 37.81 -23.41
C GLU A 141 -20.24 36.26 -23.49
N SER A 142 -21.36 35.59 -23.81
CA SER A 142 -21.39 34.12 -24.07
C SER A 142 -20.48 33.73 -25.24
N GLU A 143 -20.11 32.45 -25.30
CA GLU A 143 -19.26 31.85 -26.35
C GLU A 143 -17.82 32.40 -26.48
N THR A 144 -17.41 33.37 -25.64
CA THR A 144 -16.05 33.95 -25.63
C THR A 144 -14.93 33.05 -25.08
N GLY A 145 -15.25 31.83 -24.65
CA GLY A 145 -14.27 30.84 -24.15
C GLY A 145 -13.98 30.91 -22.64
N LYS A 146 -14.85 31.52 -21.82
CA LYS A 146 -14.63 31.68 -20.36
C LYS A 146 -14.45 30.35 -19.62
N SER A 147 -15.35 29.40 -19.82
CA SER A 147 -15.34 28.08 -19.18
C SER A 147 -14.09 27.26 -19.54
N ALA A 148 -13.56 27.47 -20.75
CA ALA A 148 -12.34 26.82 -21.23
C ALA A 148 -11.09 27.22 -20.41
N VAL A 149 -11.08 28.37 -19.73
CA VAL A 149 -9.97 28.78 -18.86
C VAL A 149 -9.77 27.79 -17.71
N LEU A 150 -10.87 27.30 -17.11
CA LEU A 150 -10.84 26.32 -16.03
C LEU A 150 -10.29 24.97 -16.52
N ASP A 151 -10.81 24.48 -17.66
CA ASP A 151 -10.36 23.23 -18.27
C ASP A 151 -8.87 23.27 -18.69
N ILE A 152 -8.38 24.41 -19.19
CA ILE A 152 -6.97 24.59 -19.53
C ILE A 152 -6.09 24.61 -18.27
N ILE A 153 -6.54 25.25 -17.18
CA ILE A 153 -5.82 25.24 -15.90
C ILE A 153 -5.75 23.83 -15.32
N GLU A 154 -6.85 23.08 -15.27
CA GLU A 154 -6.85 21.67 -14.82
C GLU A 154 -5.90 20.80 -15.68
N TYR A 155 -5.90 21.03 -16.99
CA TYR A 155 -5.02 20.34 -17.93
C TYR A 155 -3.54 20.65 -17.68
N CYS A 156 -3.18 21.92 -17.44
CA CYS A 156 -1.80 22.34 -17.11
C CYS A 156 -1.33 21.84 -15.75
N LEU A 157 -2.24 21.64 -14.79
CA LEU A 157 -1.97 21.03 -13.47
C LEU A 157 -1.84 19.50 -13.52
N GLY A 158 -1.87 18.92 -14.73
CA GLY A 158 -1.53 17.51 -14.96
C GLY A 158 -2.73 16.59 -15.16
N ARG A 159 -3.83 17.06 -15.76
CA ARG A 159 -4.86 16.15 -16.28
C ARG A 159 -4.39 15.50 -17.59
N GLN A 160 -4.54 14.18 -17.71
CA GLN A 160 -4.10 13.44 -18.92
C GLN A 160 -5.05 13.66 -20.11
N HIS A 161 -6.36 13.72 -19.84
CA HIS A 161 -7.41 14.08 -20.79
C HIS A 161 -7.66 15.59 -20.74
N ILE A 162 -8.03 16.18 -21.87
CA ILE A 162 -8.49 17.58 -21.97
C ILE A 162 -10.01 17.57 -22.15
N SER A 163 -10.75 18.42 -21.43
CA SER A 163 -12.22 18.52 -21.52
C SER A 163 -12.69 19.74 -22.31
N LEU A 164 -11.85 20.24 -23.22
CA LEU A 164 -12.25 21.33 -24.12
C LEU A 164 -13.18 20.82 -25.24
N PRO A 165 -14.26 21.55 -25.56
CA PRO A 165 -15.06 21.29 -26.75
C PRO A 165 -14.22 21.37 -28.03
N GLU A 166 -14.57 20.57 -29.04
CA GLU A 166 -14.00 20.75 -30.38
C GLU A 166 -14.45 22.09 -30.97
N GLY A 167 -13.50 22.88 -31.46
CA GLY A 167 -13.76 24.19 -32.05
C GLY A 167 -12.52 25.06 -32.11
N VAL A 168 -12.73 26.38 -32.14
CA VAL A 168 -11.69 27.40 -32.38
C VAL A 168 -10.46 27.21 -31.49
N ILE A 169 -10.63 26.96 -30.18
CA ILE A 169 -9.52 26.79 -29.24
C ILE A 169 -8.66 25.56 -29.61
N THR A 170 -9.28 24.40 -29.77
CA THR A 170 -8.58 23.15 -30.12
C THR A 170 -8.04 23.16 -31.56
N GLN A 171 -8.58 24.00 -32.44
CA GLN A 171 -8.12 24.12 -33.82
C GLN A 171 -6.93 25.09 -33.96
N THR A 172 -6.86 26.16 -33.15
CA THR A 172 -5.83 27.21 -33.25
C THR A 172 -4.63 27.00 -32.32
N VAL A 173 -4.82 26.43 -31.12
CA VAL A 173 -3.77 26.35 -30.09
C VAL A 173 -2.89 25.10 -30.27
N GLY A 174 -1.57 25.29 -30.28
CA GLY A 174 -0.57 24.23 -30.28
C GLY A 174 -0.04 23.84 -28.89
N TRP A 175 0.07 24.81 -27.97
CA TRP A 175 0.45 24.59 -26.57
C TRP A 175 -0.36 25.47 -25.62
N TYR A 176 -0.62 24.93 -24.44
CA TYR A 176 -1.12 25.64 -23.27
C TYR A 176 0.01 25.72 -22.24
N ALA A 177 0.15 26.81 -21.48
CA ALA A 177 1.07 26.85 -20.36
C ALA A 177 0.55 27.71 -19.21
N LEU A 178 0.82 27.27 -17.99
CA LEU A 178 0.48 27.97 -16.77
C LEU A 178 1.77 28.37 -16.04
N LEU A 179 1.96 29.67 -15.80
CA LEU A 179 3.03 30.17 -14.94
C LEU A 179 2.50 30.28 -13.51
N VAL A 180 3.10 29.53 -12.58
CA VAL A 180 2.71 29.48 -11.17
C VAL A 180 3.87 29.90 -10.28
N GLN A 181 3.56 30.42 -9.09
CA GLN A 181 4.55 30.72 -8.05
C GLN A 181 4.26 29.90 -6.80
N ILE A 182 5.29 29.29 -6.22
CA ILE A 182 5.24 28.58 -4.94
C ILE A 182 6.39 29.11 -4.08
N GLY A 183 6.07 29.90 -3.06
CA GLY A 183 7.06 30.64 -2.27
C GLY A 183 7.92 31.55 -3.16
N SER A 184 9.23 31.34 -3.18
CA SER A 184 10.20 32.07 -4.01
C SER A 184 10.47 31.44 -5.39
N THR A 185 9.92 30.26 -5.66
CA THR A 185 10.10 29.54 -6.95
C THR A 185 8.95 29.87 -7.88
N ARG A 186 9.24 30.03 -9.18
CA ARG A 186 8.24 30.02 -10.25
C ARG A 186 8.39 28.75 -11.09
N LEU A 187 7.26 28.22 -11.56
CA LEU A 187 7.22 27.07 -12.44
C LEU A 187 6.39 27.38 -13.68
N LEU A 188 6.93 27.03 -14.85
CA LEU A 188 6.16 26.96 -16.10
C LEU A 188 5.65 25.52 -16.26
N LEU A 189 4.34 25.38 -16.35
CA LEU A 189 3.63 24.13 -16.55
C LEU A 189 3.01 24.12 -17.96
N GLY A 190 3.79 23.72 -18.96
CA GLY A 190 3.37 23.62 -20.35
C GLY A 190 2.80 22.25 -20.71
N ARG A 191 1.79 22.24 -21.57
CA ARG A 191 1.14 21.04 -22.12
C ARG A 191 0.88 21.25 -23.62
N PRO A 192 1.28 20.33 -24.51
CA PRO A 192 0.94 20.45 -25.92
C PRO A 192 -0.56 20.18 -26.12
N ARG A 193 -1.14 20.64 -27.23
CA ARG A 193 -2.43 20.11 -27.69
C ARG A 193 -2.29 18.59 -27.90
N PRO A 194 -3.16 17.74 -27.33
CA PRO A 194 -3.07 16.30 -27.57
C PRO A 194 -3.41 16.01 -29.05
N ALA A 195 -2.77 14.98 -29.62
CA ALA A 195 -3.04 14.53 -30.98
C ALA A 195 -4.27 13.58 -31.07
N GLY A 196 -4.85 13.23 -29.92
CA GLY A 196 -6.04 12.40 -29.75
C GLY A 196 -6.67 12.68 -28.38
N ALA A 197 -7.33 11.69 -27.77
CA ALA A 197 -8.09 11.87 -26.53
C ALA A 197 -7.27 12.16 -25.25
N SER A 198 -5.94 11.96 -25.28
CA SER A 198 -5.06 12.23 -24.13
C SER A 198 -3.62 12.50 -24.56
N THR A 199 -2.80 12.99 -23.63
CA THR A 199 -1.34 12.96 -23.76
C THR A 199 -0.68 12.92 -22.39
N ASN A 200 0.49 12.27 -22.32
CA ASN A 200 1.36 12.33 -21.15
C ASN A 200 2.42 13.45 -21.26
N LYS A 201 2.64 14.05 -22.43
CA LYS A 201 3.74 15.01 -22.66
C LYS A 201 3.53 16.31 -21.87
N ALA A 202 4.59 16.82 -21.27
CA ALA A 202 4.59 18.09 -20.56
C ALA A 202 5.90 18.87 -20.81
N MET A 203 5.84 20.16 -20.53
CA MET A 203 6.99 21.04 -20.43
C MET A 203 7.03 21.59 -19.01
N LEU A 204 8.16 21.42 -18.33
CA LEU A 204 8.40 21.87 -16.98
C LEU A 204 9.67 22.72 -16.97
N ILE A 205 9.54 24.01 -16.66
CA ILE A 205 10.68 24.87 -16.32
C ILE A 205 10.52 25.32 -14.88
N ILE A 206 11.60 25.19 -14.11
CA ILE A 206 11.68 25.65 -12.73
C ILE A 206 12.68 26.81 -12.70
N GLY A 207 12.29 27.93 -12.10
CA GLY A 207 13.14 29.10 -11.96
C GLY A 207 12.82 29.85 -10.67
N ASP A 208 13.52 30.94 -10.44
CA ASP A 208 13.21 31.85 -9.33
C ASP A 208 12.12 32.86 -9.75
N HIS A 209 11.97 33.92 -8.95
CA HIS A 209 11.10 35.06 -9.23
C HIS A 209 11.32 35.78 -10.58
N THR A 210 12.40 35.50 -11.31
CA THR A 210 12.67 36.07 -12.65
C THR A 210 12.16 35.21 -13.81
N LEU A 211 11.62 34.02 -13.55
CA LEU A 211 11.03 33.19 -14.62
C LEU A 211 9.79 33.87 -15.20
N GLU A 212 9.77 33.99 -16.52
CA GLU A 212 8.67 34.50 -17.34
C GLU A 212 8.22 33.44 -18.36
N LEU A 213 7.13 33.74 -19.08
CA LEU A 213 6.65 32.91 -20.17
C LEU A 213 7.66 32.91 -21.33
N PRO A 214 8.09 31.73 -21.84
CA PRO A 214 8.98 31.67 -22.99
C PRO A 214 8.25 32.08 -24.29
N ALA A 215 9.01 32.39 -25.34
CA ALA A 215 8.47 32.53 -26.68
C ALA A 215 8.05 31.17 -27.28
N GLY A 216 7.10 31.18 -28.22
CA GLY A 216 6.49 29.97 -28.79
C GLY A 216 7.46 28.98 -29.44
N ASP A 217 8.55 29.48 -30.02
CA ASP A 217 9.64 28.69 -30.62
C ASP A 217 10.43 27.84 -29.60
N ARG A 218 10.32 28.17 -28.31
CA ARG A 218 10.97 27.43 -27.21
C ARG A 218 10.07 26.37 -26.57
N MET A 219 8.80 26.28 -26.96
CA MET A 219 7.84 25.32 -26.40
C MET A 219 8.16 23.90 -26.87
N ARG A 220 8.59 23.04 -25.94
CA ARG A 220 9.02 21.66 -26.23
C ARG A 220 8.82 20.76 -25.02
N ALA A 221 8.45 19.51 -25.27
CA ALA A 221 8.28 18.53 -24.19
C ALA A 221 9.65 18.17 -23.60
N ASN A 222 9.78 18.30 -22.27
CA ASN A 222 10.97 17.91 -21.51
C ASN A 222 10.62 17.10 -20.23
N ALA A 223 9.33 16.86 -19.99
CA ALA A 223 8.79 16.11 -18.87
C ALA A 223 7.53 15.34 -19.30
N ASP A 224 7.01 14.52 -18.41
CA ASP A 224 5.67 13.95 -18.53
C ASP A 224 4.73 14.46 -17.42
N THR A 225 3.47 14.03 -17.46
CA THR A 225 2.43 14.42 -16.50
C THR A 225 2.75 13.99 -15.08
N ASP A 226 3.39 12.84 -14.89
CA ASP A 226 3.60 12.25 -13.56
C ASP A 226 4.83 12.87 -12.89
N ALA A 227 5.88 13.18 -13.66
CA ALA A 227 6.97 14.06 -13.23
C ALA A 227 6.47 15.47 -12.87
N LEU A 228 5.58 16.06 -13.66
CA LEU A 228 4.96 17.36 -13.38
C LEU A 228 4.14 17.34 -12.08
N ARG A 229 3.33 16.30 -11.88
CA ARG A 229 2.56 16.09 -10.64
C ARG A 229 3.47 15.89 -9.43
N ALA A 230 4.53 15.09 -9.57
CA ALA A 230 5.48 14.82 -8.49
C ALA A 230 6.19 16.10 -8.05
N GLU A 231 6.71 16.90 -8.99
CA GLU A 231 7.39 18.16 -8.69
C GLU A 231 6.46 19.18 -7.99
N LEU A 232 5.23 19.32 -8.49
CA LEU A 232 4.23 20.20 -7.86
C LEU A 232 3.82 19.71 -6.47
N SER A 233 3.64 18.39 -6.29
CA SER A 233 3.28 17.79 -5.00
C SER A 233 4.39 18.03 -3.97
N ALA A 234 5.65 17.76 -4.34
CA ALA A 234 6.80 18.00 -3.48
C ALA A 234 6.95 19.48 -3.07
N ARG A 235 6.73 20.43 -3.99
CA ARG A 235 6.82 21.87 -3.69
C ARG A 235 5.66 22.42 -2.88
N LEU A 236 4.47 21.83 -3.00
CA LEU A 236 3.33 22.13 -2.12
C LEU A 236 3.48 21.54 -0.71
N GLY A 237 4.46 20.66 -0.47
CA GLY A 237 4.58 19.92 0.78
C GLY A 237 3.56 18.80 0.92
N ILE A 238 3.09 18.22 -0.20
CA ILE A 238 2.37 16.95 -0.18
C ILE A 238 3.41 15.84 0.05
N ASP A 239 3.31 15.19 1.20
CA ASP A 239 4.17 14.07 1.58
C ASP A 239 4.02 12.89 0.61
N ASP A 240 5.00 11.97 0.61
CA ASP A 240 4.82 10.63 0.02
C ASP A 240 3.87 9.79 0.90
N PHE A 241 2.59 10.18 0.89
CA PHE A 241 1.52 9.55 1.62
C PHE A 241 0.74 8.61 0.71
N ARG A 242 0.95 7.31 0.91
CA ARG A 242 0.20 6.25 0.26
C ARG A 242 -1.03 5.89 1.09
N PHE A 243 -2.21 6.09 0.52
CA PHE A 243 -3.46 5.63 1.13
C PHE A 243 -3.59 4.11 0.93
N GLU A 244 -3.75 3.37 2.03
CA GLU A 244 -4.05 1.94 2.02
C GLU A 244 -5.55 1.72 2.35
N PRO A 245 -6.36 1.19 1.41
CA PRO A 245 -7.77 0.93 1.68
C PRO A 245 -7.96 -0.22 2.69
N PRO A 246 -9.07 -0.24 3.45
CA PRO A 246 -9.34 -1.29 4.44
C PRO A 246 -9.30 -2.71 3.86
N ALA A 247 -8.81 -3.67 4.64
CA ALA A 247 -8.71 -5.06 4.24
C ALA A 247 -10.06 -5.63 3.76
N GLY A 248 -10.08 -6.21 2.56
CA GLY A 248 -11.29 -6.74 1.92
C GLY A 248 -12.04 -5.73 1.04
N ALA A 249 -11.58 -4.48 0.91
CA ALA A 249 -12.12 -3.56 -0.08
C ALA A 249 -11.58 -3.86 -1.49
N GLU A 250 -12.46 -3.82 -2.51
CA GLU A 250 -12.12 -3.94 -3.93
C GLU A 250 -11.50 -2.64 -4.50
N ARG A 251 -10.50 -2.08 -3.81
CA ARG A 251 -9.82 -0.83 -4.17
C ARG A 251 -8.30 -1.00 -4.05
N TYR A 252 -7.57 -0.34 -4.93
CA TYR A 252 -6.10 -0.32 -4.90
C TYR A 252 -5.57 0.82 -4.03
N ALA A 253 -4.43 0.59 -3.38
CA ALA A 253 -3.68 1.63 -2.69
C ALA A 253 -3.07 2.63 -3.70
N PHE A 254 -3.14 3.93 -3.40
CA PHE A 254 -2.68 5.00 -4.29
C PHE A 254 -1.93 6.08 -3.51
N ASN A 255 -1.07 6.84 -4.19
CA ASN A 255 -0.34 7.96 -3.60
C ASN A 255 -1.17 9.25 -3.71
N VAL A 256 -1.21 10.03 -2.64
CA VAL A 256 -1.81 11.36 -2.64
C VAL A 256 -0.88 12.35 -3.33
N SER A 257 -1.46 13.25 -4.12
CA SER A 257 -0.73 14.19 -4.98
C SER A 257 -1.56 15.46 -5.22
N ILE A 258 -0.98 16.43 -5.93
CA ILE A 258 -1.70 17.63 -6.39
C ILE A 258 -2.97 17.28 -7.20
N ALA A 259 -3.01 16.14 -7.88
CA ALA A 259 -4.18 15.73 -8.66
C ALA A 259 -5.45 15.60 -7.81
N GLN A 260 -5.33 15.19 -6.54
CA GLN A 260 -6.47 15.17 -5.61
C GLN A 260 -6.75 16.54 -4.97
N ALA A 261 -5.71 17.36 -4.78
CA ALA A 261 -5.85 18.72 -4.23
C ALA A 261 -6.65 19.65 -5.17
N VAL A 262 -6.44 19.52 -6.48
CA VAL A 262 -7.09 20.35 -7.52
C VAL A 262 -8.62 20.22 -7.50
N TYR A 263 -9.18 19.09 -7.04
CA TYR A 263 -10.64 18.92 -6.95
C TYR A 263 -11.34 19.86 -5.96
N MET A 264 -10.58 20.43 -5.00
CA MET A 264 -11.04 21.46 -4.09
C MET A 264 -10.80 22.88 -4.63
N CYS A 265 -9.99 23.03 -5.69
CA CYS A 265 -9.53 24.32 -6.21
C CYS A 265 -10.35 24.81 -7.42
N LEU A 266 -11.19 23.95 -8.01
CA LEU A 266 -11.99 24.27 -9.20
C LEU A 266 -13.48 24.03 -8.92
N GLN A 267 -14.34 24.78 -9.58
CA GLN A 267 -15.79 24.61 -9.58
C GLN A 267 -16.34 24.98 -10.96
N LYS A 268 -16.87 24.01 -11.71
CA LYS A 268 -17.58 24.27 -12.97
C LYS A 268 -18.98 24.82 -12.72
N GLN A 269 -19.53 25.51 -13.70
CA GLN A 269 -20.93 25.98 -13.72
C GLN A 269 -21.93 24.87 -13.33
N THR A 270 -21.76 23.66 -13.89
CA THR A 270 -22.63 22.48 -13.65
C THR A 270 -22.43 21.82 -12.29
N GLU A 271 -21.44 22.26 -11.52
CA GLU A 271 -21.10 21.74 -10.19
C GLU A 271 -21.50 22.74 -9.10
N ILE A 272 -21.21 24.02 -9.28
CA ILE A 272 -21.54 25.07 -8.30
C ILE A 272 -23.05 25.32 -8.18
N ALA A 273 -23.80 25.08 -9.26
CA ALA A 273 -25.26 25.17 -9.28
C ALA A 273 -25.96 23.83 -8.96
N ASN A 274 -25.27 22.84 -8.37
CA ASN A 274 -25.78 21.48 -8.23
C ASN A 274 -25.92 21.03 -6.77
N GLN A 275 -27.17 20.97 -6.29
CA GLN A 275 -27.55 20.52 -4.94
C GLN A 275 -27.00 19.15 -4.50
N GLN A 276 -26.54 18.27 -5.40
CA GLN A 276 -26.08 16.92 -5.09
C GLN A 276 -24.55 16.79 -4.94
N LEU A 277 -23.79 17.71 -5.52
CA LEU A 277 -22.32 17.68 -5.56
C LEU A 277 -21.74 18.79 -4.67
N LEU A 278 -20.42 18.79 -4.48
CA LEU A 278 -19.71 19.92 -3.85
C LEU A 278 -18.32 20.11 -4.47
N PHE A 279 -17.59 19.03 -4.76
CA PHE A 279 -16.24 19.08 -5.31
C PHE A 279 -16.20 18.81 -6.81
N HIS A 280 -15.16 19.32 -7.47
CA HIS A 280 -14.96 19.17 -8.90
C HIS A 280 -14.82 17.68 -9.28
N ARG A 281 -15.54 17.23 -10.31
CA ARG A 281 -15.56 15.86 -10.82
C ARG A 281 -16.04 14.80 -9.82
N GLN A 282 -16.74 15.22 -8.75
CA GLN A 282 -17.30 14.32 -7.73
C GLN A 282 -18.28 13.26 -8.28
N SER A 283 -18.95 13.56 -9.39
CA SER A 283 -19.88 12.66 -10.08
C SER A 283 -19.20 11.56 -10.91
N GLU A 284 -17.89 11.66 -11.18
CA GLU A 284 -17.18 10.63 -11.95
C GLU A 284 -16.99 9.33 -11.14
N PRO A 285 -16.95 8.16 -11.81
CA PRO A 285 -16.82 6.86 -11.14
C PRO A 285 -15.63 6.80 -10.16
N GLY A 286 -15.91 6.45 -8.91
CA GLY A 286 -14.92 6.31 -7.85
C GLY A 286 -14.40 7.62 -7.24
N MET A 287 -14.59 8.78 -7.88
CA MET A 287 -14.04 10.05 -7.41
C MET A 287 -14.58 10.46 -6.04
N ALA A 288 -15.90 10.35 -5.81
CA ALA A 288 -16.50 10.66 -4.52
C ALA A 288 -15.93 9.82 -3.35
N GLN A 289 -15.48 8.59 -3.60
CA GLN A 289 -14.85 7.78 -2.55
C GLN A 289 -13.37 8.16 -2.36
N MET A 290 -12.63 8.36 -3.44
CA MET A 290 -11.24 8.87 -3.39
C MET A 290 -11.16 10.23 -2.67
N MET A 291 -12.14 11.11 -2.85
CA MET A 291 -12.24 12.37 -2.10
C MET A 291 -12.47 12.13 -0.60
N LYS A 292 -13.34 11.19 -0.21
CA LYS A 292 -13.52 10.82 1.20
C LYS A 292 -12.27 10.20 1.82
N ASP A 293 -11.51 9.44 1.02
CA ASP A 293 -10.25 8.82 1.42
C ASP A 293 -9.11 9.86 1.58
N THR A 294 -9.11 10.95 0.80
CA THR A 294 -8.01 11.95 0.76
C THR A 294 -8.29 13.27 1.48
N LEU A 295 -9.55 13.69 1.65
CA LEU A 295 -9.89 14.92 2.38
C LEU A 295 -9.35 14.93 3.82
N PRO A 296 -9.35 13.82 4.60
CA PRO A 296 -8.67 13.76 5.90
C PRO A 296 -7.18 14.13 5.84
N TYR A 297 -6.47 13.74 4.78
CA TYR A 297 -5.06 14.10 4.60
C TYR A 297 -4.89 15.60 4.34
N PHE A 298 -5.68 16.18 3.44
CA PHE A 298 -5.60 17.61 3.14
C PHE A 298 -6.03 18.48 4.34
N LEU A 299 -7.02 18.06 5.12
CA LEU A 299 -7.36 18.71 6.39
C LEU A 299 -6.28 18.50 7.48
N GLY A 300 -5.40 17.51 7.32
CA GLY A 300 -4.33 17.16 8.26
C GLY A 300 -4.78 16.29 9.43
N ALA A 301 -5.94 15.64 9.31
CA ALA A 301 -6.43 14.61 10.24
C ALA A 301 -5.81 13.23 9.98
N ALA A 302 -5.30 13.00 8.75
CA ALA A 302 -4.51 11.83 8.35
C ALA A 302 -3.11 12.28 7.90
N GLY A 303 -2.07 11.49 8.18
CA GLY A 303 -0.71 11.79 7.69
C GLY A 303 0.34 10.69 7.90
N PRO A 304 1.57 10.90 7.41
CA PRO A 304 2.64 9.90 7.45
C PRO A 304 3.04 9.47 8.87
N GLU A 305 2.99 10.38 9.85
CA GLU A 305 3.30 10.06 11.24
C GLU A 305 2.30 9.07 11.85
N GLN A 306 1.00 9.25 11.58
CA GLN A 306 -0.05 8.35 12.08
C GLN A 306 0.06 6.97 11.43
N ALA A 307 0.31 6.93 10.12
CA ALA A 307 0.62 5.69 9.41
C ALA A 307 1.92 5.03 9.91
N ALA A 308 2.91 5.80 10.38
CA ALA A 308 4.10 5.27 11.04
C ALA A 308 3.79 4.71 12.45
N ARG A 309 2.99 5.41 13.26
CA ARG A 309 2.54 4.94 14.60
C ARG A 309 1.74 3.65 14.49
N GLN A 310 0.79 3.56 13.55
CA GLN A 310 0.03 2.34 13.26
C GLN A 310 0.92 1.18 12.79
N ARG A 311 1.91 1.42 11.92
CA ARG A 311 2.89 0.40 11.51
C ARG A 311 3.75 -0.07 12.69
N GLN A 312 4.26 0.84 13.51
CA GLN A 312 5.01 0.50 14.73
C GLN A 312 4.18 -0.34 15.69
N LEU A 313 2.90 0.00 15.90
CA LEU A 313 1.98 -0.79 16.71
C LEU A 313 1.76 -2.21 16.15
N ALA A 314 1.57 -2.33 14.84
CA ALA A 314 1.42 -3.63 14.17
C ALA A 314 2.71 -4.48 14.28
N GLU A 315 3.88 -3.87 14.11
CA GLU A 315 5.19 -4.53 14.26
C GLU A 315 5.46 -4.96 15.70
N ALA A 316 5.22 -4.09 16.69
CA ALA A 316 5.34 -4.41 18.10
C ALA A 316 4.40 -5.56 18.51
N THR A 317 3.13 -5.52 18.03
CA THR A 317 2.15 -6.59 18.25
C THR A 317 2.62 -7.93 17.66
N ARG A 318 3.21 -7.92 16.44
CA ARG A 318 3.81 -9.12 15.82
C ARG A 318 5.04 -9.59 16.60
N ALA A 319 5.86 -8.68 17.13
CA ALA A 319 7.02 -9.01 17.94
C ALA A 319 6.61 -9.67 19.28
N LEU A 320 5.65 -9.10 20.00
CA LEU A 320 5.10 -9.69 21.23
C LEU A 320 4.55 -11.10 20.98
N ARG A 321 3.79 -11.31 19.88
CA ARG A 321 3.29 -12.65 19.51
C ARG A 321 4.41 -13.67 19.25
N ARG A 322 5.61 -13.25 18.83
CA ARG A 322 6.77 -14.15 18.68
C ARG A 322 7.39 -14.48 20.03
N VAL A 323 7.64 -13.48 20.88
CA VAL A 323 8.20 -13.69 22.22
C VAL A 323 7.26 -14.54 23.09
N GLN A 324 5.94 -14.35 22.98
CA GLN A 324 4.96 -15.17 23.71
C GLN A 324 5.04 -16.64 23.31
N ARG A 325 5.16 -16.97 22.00
CA ARG A 325 5.36 -18.37 21.58
C ARG A 325 6.63 -18.98 22.16
N GLN A 326 7.73 -18.22 22.21
CA GLN A 326 8.98 -18.67 22.82
C GLN A 326 8.85 -18.91 24.33
N ILE A 327 8.04 -18.10 25.03
CA ILE A 327 7.69 -18.34 26.43
C ILE A 327 6.88 -19.64 26.56
N ASP A 328 5.85 -19.81 25.74
CA ASP A 328 4.98 -21.00 25.76
C ASP A 328 5.76 -22.29 25.42
N GLU A 329 6.70 -22.22 24.48
CA GLU A 329 7.65 -23.30 24.11
C GLU A 329 8.60 -23.61 25.28
N SER A 330 9.26 -22.59 25.85
CA SER A 330 10.13 -22.74 27.03
C SER A 330 9.39 -23.33 28.24
N GLN A 331 8.10 -23.02 28.42
CA GLN A 331 7.27 -23.62 29.46
C GLN A 331 6.99 -25.10 29.21
N ARG A 332 6.60 -25.48 27.99
CA ARG A 332 6.40 -26.89 27.61
C ARG A 332 7.66 -27.73 27.75
N ASP A 333 8.82 -27.18 27.39
CA ASP A 333 10.11 -27.85 27.55
C ASP A 333 10.44 -28.09 29.04
N ASN A 334 10.21 -27.09 29.89
CA ASN A 334 10.38 -27.22 31.35
C ASN A 334 9.40 -28.23 31.97
N GLU A 335 8.13 -28.24 31.55
CA GLU A 335 7.13 -29.22 31.98
C GLU A 335 7.52 -30.65 31.57
N SER A 336 8.00 -30.82 30.34
CA SER A 336 8.50 -32.09 29.79
C SER A 336 9.74 -32.57 30.55
N ALA A 337 10.70 -31.69 30.83
CA ALA A 337 11.88 -32.00 31.62
C ALA A 337 11.51 -32.40 33.06
N ASN A 338 10.59 -31.70 33.71
CA ASN A 338 10.12 -32.06 35.05
C ASN A 338 9.39 -33.42 35.09
N ALA A 339 8.59 -33.73 34.06
CA ALA A 339 7.98 -35.04 33.90
C ALA A 339 9.03 -36.16 33.70
N ALA A 340 10.11 -35.87 32.97
CA ALA A 340 11.24 -36.78 32.81
C ALA A 340 11.99 -37.03 34.14
N LEU A 341 12.24 -35.99 34.94
CA LEU A 341 12.83 -36.13 36.29
C LEU A 341 11.96 -36.97 37.21
N HIS A 342 10.63 -36.76 37.24
CA HIS A 342 9.71 -37.62 37.99
C HIS A 342 9.74 -39.09 37.51
N GLY A 343 9.80 -39.32 36.20
CA GLY A 343 9.92 -40.67 35.64
C GLY A 343 11.23 -41.36 36.03
N LEU A 344 12.35 -40.63 36.01
CA LEU A 344 13.65 -41.13 36.45
C LEU A 344 13.68 -41.40 37.96
N ALA A 345 13.06 -40.56 38.78
CA ALA A 345 12.99 -40.77 40.22
C ALA A 345 12.20 -42.05 40.57
N ARG A 346 11.09 -42.32 39.87
CA ARG A 346 10.36 -43.59 40.01
C ARG A 346 11.19 -44.80 39.58
N LEU A 347 11.91 -44.70 38.45
CA LEU A 347 12.83 -45.77 38.00
C LEU A 347 13.97 -46.01 39.01
N ALA A 348 14.49 -44.97 39.66
CA ALA A 348 15.49 -45.07 40.71
C ALA A 348 14.93 -45.76 41.97
N GLN A 349 13.68 -45.46 42.34
CA GLN A 349 12.97 -46.14 43.43
C GLN A 349 12.71 -47.62 43.12
N GLU A 350 12.26 -47.94 41.89
CA GLU A 350 12.08 -49.33 41.42
C GLU A 350 13.40 -50.12 41.37
N ALA A 351 14.53 -49.45 41.10
CA ALA A 351 15.87 -50.02 41.15
C ALA A 351 16.47 -50.11 42.57
N GLY A 352 15.74 -49.65 43.60
CA GLY A 352 16.19 -49.62 45.00
C GLY A 352 17.30 -48.62 45.30
N MET A 353 17.56 -47.67 44.39
CA MET A 353 18.56 -46.60 44.56
C MET A 353 18.06 -45.48 45.48
N VAL A 354 16.75 -45.41 45.70
CA VAL A 354 16.11 -44.45 46.61
C VAL A 354 14.98 -45.09 47.39
N GLN A 355 14.85 -44.69 48.66
CA GLN A 355 13.88 -45.26 49.62
C GLN A 355 12.42 -44.83 49.32
N GLY A 356 12.21 -43.69 48.67
CA GLY A 356 10.90 -43.21 48.26
C GLY A 356 10.94 -41.88 47.52
N VAL A 357 10.00 -41.67 46.60
CA VAL A 357 9.82 -40.39 45.89
C VAL A 357 8.61 -39.65 46.49
N PRO A 358 8.74 -38.40 46.97
CA PRO A 358 7.60 -37.64 47.47
C PRO A 358 6.57 -37.38 46.38
N GLU A 359 5.27 -37.55 46.69
CA GLU A 359 4.19 -37.37 45.71
C GLU A 359 4.09 -35.96 45.10
N ARG A 360 4.67 -34.96 45.77
CA ARG A 360 4.71 -33.55 45.34
C ARG A 360 6.11 -32.94 45.44
N ALA A 361 7.15 -33.70 45.09
CA ALA A 361 8.51 -33.17 44.98
C ALA A 361 8.61 -32.11 43.86
N SER A 362 9.34 -31.03 44.12
CA SER A 362 9.75 -30.04 43.12
C SER A 362 10.90 -30.55 42.25
N ALA A 363 11.10 -29.95 41.08
CA ALA A 363 12.22 -30.27 40.18
C ALA A 363 13.60 -30.17 40.89
N ALA A 364 13.75 -29.22 41.82
CA ALA A 364 14.96 -29.06 42.61
C ALA A 364 15.19 -30.25 43.55
N GLU A 365 14.17 -30.64 44.32
CA GLU A 365 14.23 -31.79 45.24
C GLU A 365 14.46 -33.10 44.48
N LEU A 366 13.78 -33.30 43.34
CA LEU A 366 14.04 -34.43 42.44
C LEU A 366 15.48 -34.41 41.92
N SER A 367 16.03 -33.26 41.54
CA SER A 367 17.40 -33.18 41.03
C SER A 367 18.46 -33.49 42.10
N VAL A 368 18.19 -33.17 43.38
CA VAL A 368 19.06 -33.52 44.51
C VAL A 368 18.96 -35.03 44.78
N LEU A 369 17.73 -35.55 44.93
CA LEU A 369 17.44 -36.96 45.17
C LEU A 369 17.99 -37.87 44.04
N LEU A 370 17.99 -37.39 42.80
CA LEU A 370 18.58 -38.09 41.67
C LEU A 370 20.12 -38.01 41.64
N ARG A 371 20.75 -36.93 42.12
CA ARG A 371 22.22 -36.88 42.31
C ARG A 371 22.65 -37.85 43.41
N GLU A 372 21.94 -37.85 44.54
CA GLU A 372 22.19 -38.79 45.64
C GLU A 372 22.06 -40.25 45.17
N ALA A 373 21.04 -40.56 44.36
CA ALA A 373 20.91 -41.86 43.71
C ALA A 373 22.07 -42.15 42.74
N ALA A 374 22.53 -41.16 41.96
CA ALA A 374 23.63 -41.31 41.02
C ALA A 374 25.02 -41.48 41.69
N ASP A 375 25.19 -41.03 42.93
CA ASP A 375 26.42 -41.19 43.72
C ASP A 375 26.47 -42.54 44.50
N THR A 376 25.43 -43.38 44.41
CA THR A 376 25.46 -44.71 45.03
C THR A 376 26.49 -45.63 44.35
N VAL A 377 27.42 -46.17 45.14
CA VAL A 377 28.49 -47.06 44.65
C VAL A 377 27.93 -48.45 44.33
N VAL A 378 27.88 -48.78 43.05
CA VAL A 378 27.56 -50.12 42.56
C VAL A 378 28.85 -50.95 42.51
N ASP A 379 28.96 -51.98 43.35
CA ASP A 379 30.17 -52.83 43.44
C ASP A 379 30.35 -53.70 42.17
N PRO A 380 31.45 -53.54 41.40
CA PRO A 380 31.60 -54.15 40.09
C PRO A 380 32.33 -55.50 40.16
N SER A 381 31.74 -56.53 40.78
CA SER A 381 32.30 -57.90 40.72
C SER A 381 31.27 -59.01 40.57
N ALA A 382 30.82 -59.24 39.34
CA ALA A 382 30.35 -60.54 38.88
C ALA A 382 30.79 -60.76 37.41
N PRO A 383 31.48 -61.87 37.07
CA PRO A 383 31.77 -62.16 35.68
C PRO A 383 30.47 -62.48 34.91
N PRO A 384 30.33 -62.08 33.63
CA PRO A 384 29.15 -62.42 32.85
C PRO A 384 29.12 -63.93 32.62
N VAL A 385 28.09 -64.59 33.17
CA VAL A 385 27.76 -65.97 32.83
C VAL A 385 26.95 -65.94 31.53
N PHE A 386 27.64 -66.15 30.42
CA PHE A 386 27.03 -66.45 29.12
C PHE A 386 26.10 -67.67 29.29
N GLY A 387 24.85 -67.52 28.88
CA GLY A 387 23.74 -68.34 29.34
C GLY A 387 22.59 -68.34 28.34
N GLU A 388 22.78 -69.14 27.29
CA GLU A 388 21.88 -69.33 26.14
C GLU A 388 21.59 -68.04 25.33
N ASP A 389 22.66 -67.32 25.02
CA ASP A 389 22.63 -66.01 24.37
C ASP A 389 22.01 -66.00 22.96
N GLY A 390 21.99 -67.15 22.26
CA GLY A 390 21.57 -67.24 20.86
C GLY A 390 20.14 -66.76 20.55
N MET A 391 19.21 -66.73 21.51
CA MET A 391 17.87 -66.15 21.30
C MET A 391 17.79 -64.68 21.75
N GLN A 392 18.48 -64.32 22.83
CA GLN A 392 18.46 -62.95 23.37
C GLN A 392 19.30 -62.00 22.51
N GLU A 393 20.46 -62.43 22.02
CA GLU A 393 21.26 -61.71 21.02
C GLU A 393 20.50 -61.57 19.70
N ARG A 394 19.79 -62.61 19.24
CA ARG A 394 18.96 -62.52 18.04
C ARG A 394 17.85 -61.48 18.18
N LEU A 395 17.12 -61.47 19.29
CA LEU A 395 16.08 -60.46 19.55
C LEU A 395 16.68 -59.06 19.73
N ALA A 396 17.86 -58.92 20.33
CA ALA A 396 18.55 -57.64 20.47
C ALA A 396 19.07 -57.09 19.13
N ALA A 397 19.66 -57.95 18.30
CA ALA A 397 20.11 -57.63 16.95
C ALA A 397 18.93 -57.30 16.03
N GLU A 398 17.82 -58.06 16.11
CA GLU A 398 16.57 -57.73 15.42
C GLU A 398 16.05 -56.35 15.85
N ARG A 399 16.07 -56.04 17.16
CA ARG A 399 15.65 -54.72 17.67
C ARG A 399 16.54 -53.59 17.17
N GLN A 400 17.83 -53.83 17.00
CA GLN A 400 18.77 -52.85 16.44
C GLN A 400 18.50 -52.64 14.95
N ALA A 401 18.40 -53.71 14.16
CA ALA A 401 18.05 -53.66 12.74
C ALA A 401 16.68 -53.00 12.50
N LEU A 402 15.69 -53.23 13.36
CA LEU A 402 14.39 -52.55 13.31
C LEU A 402 14.47 -51.05 13.63
N ARG A 403 15.43 -50.62 14.45
CA ARG A 403 15.66 -49.19 14.76
C ARG A 403 16.40 -48.48 13.63
N GLU A 404 17.38 -49.14 13.04
CA GLU A 404 18.07 -48.68 11.82
C GLU A 404 17.05 -48.57 10.68
N GLN A 405 16.27 -49.62 10.41
CA GLN A 405 15.17 -49.59 9.44
C GLN A 405 14.16 -48.47 9.71
N LEU A 406 13.84 -48.19 10.99
CA LEU A 406 12.98 -47.06 11.35
C LEU A 406 13.66 -45.70 11.11
N HIS A 407 14.96 -45.57 11.34
CA HIS A 407 15.71 -44.35 11.07
C HIS A 407 15.73 -44.06 9.57
N ASP A 408 16.15 -45.04 8.76
CA ASP A 408 16.22 -44.95 7.30
C ASP A 408 14.86 -44.57 6.68
N LEU A 409 13.76 -45.17 7.18
CA LEU A 409 12.41 -44.83 6.72
C LEU A 409 11.99 -43.40 7.11
N ASN A 410 12.38 -42.90 8.29
CA ASN A 410 12.08 -41.51 8.67
C ASN A 410 12.95 -40.51 7.88
N GLU A 411 14.20 -40.84 7.57
CA GLU A 411 15.07 -40.01 6.72
C GLU A 411 14.54 -39.94 5.28
N ALA A 412 14.16 -41.08 4.69
CA ALA A 412 13.49 -41.14 3.39
C ALA A 412 12.17 -40.35 3.39
N GLY A 413 11.42 -40.39 4.50
CA GLY A 413 10.23 -39.55 4.71
C GLY A 413 10.55 -38.06 4.72
N ALA A 414 11.55 -37.63 5.49
CA ALA A 414 11.95 -36.23 5.58
C ALA A 414 12.43 -35.67 4.23
N LEU A 415 13.20 -36.47 3.46
CA LEU A 415 13.66 -36.12 2.11
C LEU A 415 12.50 -36.00 1.11
N LEU A 416 11.48 -36.86 1.23
CA LEU A 416 10.25 -36.75 0.44
C LEU A 416 9.40 -35.53 0.87
N ASP A 417 9.48 -35.06 2.11
CA ASP A 417 8.76 -33.87 2.60
C ASP A 417 9.41 -32.57 2.12
N SER A 418 10.74 -32.46 2.18
CA SER A 418 11.46 -31.31 1.63
C SER A 418 11.23 -31.19 0.13
N TRP A 419 11.31 -32.31 -0.61
CA TRP A 419 11.02 -32.33 -2.04
C TRP A 419 9.56 -31.97 -2.36
N GLN A 420 8.61 -32.33 -1.50
CA GLN A 420 7.21 -31.93 -1.65
C GLN A 420 7.03 -30.42 -1.45
N GLN A 421 7.70 -29.81 -0.46
CA GLN A 421 7.65 -28.36 -0.22
C GLN A 421 8.26 -27.57 -1.39
N GLU A 422 9.44 -27.99 -1.87
CA GLU A 422 10.08 -27.41 -3.05
C GLU A 422 9.19 -27.55 -4.30
N SER A 423 8.58 -28.71 -4.50
CA SER A 423 7.67 -28.95 -5.62
C SER A 423 6.38 -28.13 -5.54
N GLN A 424 5.87 -27.81 -4.34
CA GLN A 424 4.71 -26.94 -4.15
C GLN A 424 5.05 -25.47 -4.40
N ALA A 425 6.24 -25.02 -3.99
CA ALA A 425 6.74 -23.69 -4.34
C ALA A 425 6.91 -23.54 -5.86
N PHE A 426 7.47 -24.56 -6.51
CA PHE A 426 7.63 -24.60 -7.97
C PHE A 426 6.30 -24.57 -8.73
N THR A 427 5.30 -25.39 -8.37
CA THR A 427 3.99 -25.34 -9.05
C THR A 427 3.20 -24.08 -8.73
N GLY A 428 3.39 -23.46 -7.56
CA GLY A 428 2.83 -22.14 -7.22
C GLY A 428 3.41 -21.01 -8.07
N GLU A 429 4.71 -21.05 -8.36
CA GLU A 429 5.37 -20.12 -9.28
C GLU A 429 4.89 -20.33 -10.72
N LEU A 430 4.81 -21.58 -11.21
CA LEU A 430 4.26 -21.89 -12.54
C LEU A 430 2.82 -21.40 -12.70
N HIS A 431 1.95 -21.60 -11.70
CA HIS A 431 0.59 -21.05 -11.69
C HIS A 431 0.58 -19.52 -11.78
N THR A 432 1.51 -18.84 -11.10
CA THR A 432 1.62 -17.38 -11.11
C THR A 432 2.09 -16.86 -12.48
N GLN A 433 3.06 -17.54 -13.11
CA GLN A 433 3.54 -17.20 -14.45
C GLN A 433 2.47 -17.45 -15.51
N LEU A 434 1.80 -18.60 -15.48
CA LEU A 434 0.68 -18.90 -16.36
C LEU A 434 -0.47 -17.90 -16.18
N GLY A 435 -0.82 -17.54 -14.94
CA GLY A 435 -1.87 -16.55 -14.66
C GLY A 435 -1.60 -15.15 -15.21
N ARG A 436 -0.33 -14.79 -15.43
CA ARG A 436 0.06 -13.54 -16.11
C ARG A 436 0.01 -13.67 -17.64
N LEU A 437 0.25 -14.86 -18.17
CA LEU A 437 0.31 -15.13 -19.62
C LEU A 437 -1.06 -15.51 -20.21
N THR A 438 -2.03 -16.00 -19.42
CA THR A 438 -3.38 -16.34 -19.92
C THR A 438 -4.12 -15.16 -20.51
N SER A 439 -3.90 -13.94 -20.04
CA SER A 439 -4.48 -12.73 -20.63
C SER A 439 -4.00 -12.48 -22.08
N LEU A 440 -2.84 -13.02 -22.48
CA LEU A 440 -2.32 -12.91 -23.85
C LEU A 440 -3.04 -13.86 -24.82
N GLN A 441 -3.76 -14.89 -24.34
CA GLN A 441 -4.56 -15.79 -25.18
C GLN A 441 -5.78 -15.11 -25.82
N LEU A 442 -6.05 -13.85 -25.45
CA LEU A 442 -7.07 -12.98 -26.05
C LEU A 442 -6.55 -12.21 -27.29
N LEU A 443 -5.24 -12.28 -27.59
CA LEU A 443 -4.62 -11.63 -28.73
C LEU A 443 -4.56 -12.60 -29.93
N SER A 444 -5.03 -12.16 -31.09
CA SER A 444 -4.97 -12.96 -32.32
C SER A 444 -3.57 -12.89 -32.97
N PRO A 445 -3.05 -13.98 -33.55
CA PRO A 445 -1.80 -13.93 -34.34
C PRO A 445 -1.86 -13.00 -35.55
N GLU A 446 -3.06 -12.59 -35.96
CA GLU A 446 -3.32 -11.70 -37.10
C GLU A 446 -2.99 -10.22 -36.78
N ASP A 447 -2.80 -9.87 -35.50
CA ASP A 447 -2.47 -8.51 -35.02
C ASP A 447 -0.96 -8.33 -34.69
N ALA A 448 -0.12 -9.34 -34.91
CA ALA A 448 1.31 -9.29 -34.58
C ALA A 448 2.10 -8.42 -35.57
N GLY A 449 2.58 -7.26 -35.11
CA GLY A 449 3.64 -6.51 -35.80
C GLY A 449 4.94 -7.32 -35.83
N ALA A 450 5.73 -7.23 -36.91
CA ALA A 450 6.86 -8.17 -37.06
C ALA A 450 7.95 -7.97 -35.98
N PRO A 451 8.35 -9.04 -35.27
CA PRO A 451 9.03 -9.01 -33.97
C PRO A 451 10.43 -8.37 -33.98
N GLU A 452 11.10 -8.35 -35.13
CA GLU A 452 12.45 -7.78 -35.26
C GLU A 452 12.49 -6.25 -35.27
N VAL A 453 11.35 -5.57 -35.11
CA VAL A 453 11.22 -4.12 -35.25
C VAL A 453 10.31 -3.54 -34.17
N CYS A 454 10.83 -2.62 -33.37
CA CYS A 454 10.10 -1.99 -32.27
C CYS A 454 8.85 -1.25 -32.80
N PRO A 455 7.63 -1.58 -32.35
CA PRO A 455 6.40 -0.97 -32.89
C PRO A 455 6.23 0.51 -32.52
N LEU A 456 7.02 1.04 -31.57
CA LEU A 456 6.94 2.43 -31.10
C LEU A 456 7.85 3.40 -31.87
N CYS A 457 9.04 2.95 -32.31
CA CYS A 457 10.03 3.79 -33.00
C CYS A 457 10.46 3.24 -34.36
N ASN A 458 9.97 2.06 -34.75
CA ASN A 458 10.25 1.36 -36.01
C ASN A 458 11.75 1.06 -36.27
N GLN A 459 12.58 1.07 -35.22
CA GLN A 459 13.97 0.64 -35.28
C GLN A 459 14.07 -0.89 -35.20
N ALA A 460 15.06 -1.48 -35.87
CA ALA A 460 15.39 -2.88 -35.71
C ALA A 460 15.90 -3.13 -34.29
N LEU A 461 15.33 -4.13 -33.61
CA LEU A 461 15.78 -4.54 -32.28
C LEU A 461 17.00 -5.47 -32.42
N GLU A 462 18.03 -5.30 -31.58
CA GLU A 462 19.19 -6.20 -31.58
C GLU A 462 18.81 -7.63 -31.14
N GLU A 463 17.82 -7.76 -30.27
CA GLU A 463 17.11 -9.01 -29.97
C GLU A 463 15.62 -8.79 -30.29
N PRO A 464 15.00 -9.60 -31.17
CA PRO A 464 13.60 -9.41 -31.55
C PRO A 464 12.65 -9.61 -30.36
N ASP A 465 11.59 -8.82 -30.29
CA ASP A 465 10.51 -9.02 -29.33
C ASP A 465 9.93 -10.43 -29.51
N PRO A 466 9.62 -11.18 -28.43
CA PRO A 466 9.11 -12.54 -28.55
C PRO A 466 7.73 -12.53 -29.22
N ASP A 467 7.61 -13.24 -30.35
CA ASP A 467 6.38 -13.27 -31.13
C ASP A 467 5.21 -13.92 -30.33
N ILE A 468 3.97 -13.59 -30.69
CA ILE A 468 2.76 -14.19 -30.12
C ILE A 468 2.81 -15.73 -30.24
N GLU A 469 3.39 -16.29 -31.30
CA GLU A 469 3.60 -17.74 -31.39
C GLU A 469 4.62 -18.25 -30.36
N GLN A 470 5.71 -17.52 -30.10
CA GLN A 470 6.72 -17.89 -29.10
C GLN A 470 6.20 -17.76 -27.67
N LEU A 471 5.41 -16.72 -27.37
CA LEU A 471 4.73 -16.54 -26.08
C LEU A 471 3.65 -17.60 -25.85
N ASN A 472 2.90 -17.98 -26.89
CA ASN A 472 1.97 -19.10 -26.83
C ASN A 472 2.70 -20.44 -26.69
N ASP A 473 3.87 -20.63 -27.33
CA ASP A 473 4.65 -21.85 -27.17
C ASP A 473 5.26 -21.96 -25.77
N LEU A 474 5.77 -20.86 -25.22
CA LEU A 474 6.18 -20.77 -23.82
C LEU A 474 5.01 -21.09 -22.88
N THR A 475 3.83 -20.51 -23.14
CA THR A 475 2.61 -20.78 -22.34
C THR A 475 2.22 -22.27 -22.42
N ARG A 476 2.27 -22.90 -23.60
CA ARG A 476 2.06 -24.34 -23.76
C ARG A 476 3.12 -25.16 -23.01
N ARG A 477 4.40 -24.80 -23.10
CA ARG A 477 5.49 -25.48 -22.36
C ARG A 477 5.26 -25.41 -20.86
N LEU A 478 4.97 -24.23 -20.32
CA LEU A 478 4.65 -24.04 -18.90
C LEU A 478 3.39 -24.80 -18.47
N GLN A 479 2.37 -24.89 -19.33
CA GLN A 479 1.19 -25.74 -19.10
C GLN A 479 1.55 -27.24 -19.07
N TYR A 480 2.41 -27.70 -19.98
CA TYR A 480 2.89 -29.09 -19.98
C TYR A 480 3.77 -29.41 -18.76
N GLU A 481 4.69 -28.53 -18.39
CA GLU A 481 5.54 -28.66 -17.20
C GLU A 481 4.71 -28.67 -15.91
N LEU A 482 3.70 -27.80 -15.81
CA LEU A 482 2.75 -27.83 -14.69
C LEU A 482 1.96 -29.14 -14.67
N THR A 483 1.42 -29.57 -15.82
CA THR A 483 0.62 -30.82 -15.92
C THR A 483 1.46 -32.05 -15.55
N ASP A 484 2.73 -32.10 -15.95
CA ASP A 484 3.65 -33.21 -15.62
C ASP A 484 4.04 -33.18 -14.12
N ALA A 485 4.32 -32.00 -13.58
CA ALA A 485 4.57 -31.81 -12.15
C ALA A 485 3.36 -32.18 -11.27
N GLU A 486 2.14 -31.88 -11.73
CA GLU A 486 0.88 -32.28 -11.07
C GLU A 486 0.59 -33.78 -11.23
N ALA A 487 0.86 -34.37 -12.40
CA ALA A 487 0.68 -35.81 -12.65
C ALA A 487 1.53 -36.70 -11.72
N LEU A 488 2.65 -36.17 -11.19
CA LEU A 488 3.49 -36.85 -10.20
C LEU A 488 2.93 -36.78 -8.76
N GLN A 489 2.01 -35.85 -8.44
CA GLN A 489 1.48 -35.67 -7.08
C GLN A 489 0.73 -36.89 -6.51
N PRO A 490 -0.14 -37.60 -7.27
CA PRO A 490 -0.82 -38.79 -6.76
C PRO A 490 0.15 -39.93 -6.45
N SER A 491 1.19 -40.10 -7.28
CA SER A 491 2.24 -41.12 -7.09
C SER A 491 3.06 -40.84 -5.83
N ARG A 492 3.46 -39.58 -5.61
CA ARG A 492 4.16 -39.15 -4.38
C ARG A 492 3.30 -39.31 -3.13
N THR A 493 2.03 -38.94 -3.20
CA THR A 493 1.07 -39.09 -2.08
C THR A 493 0.88 -40.56 -1.71
N ARG A 494 0.79 -41.44 -2.71
CA ARG A 494 0.76 -42.88 -2.52
C ARG A 494 2.06 -43.40 -1.89
N HIS A 495 3.23 -42.98 -2.38
CA HIS A 495 4.51 -43.41 -1.83
C HIS A 495 4.70 -42.95 -0.37
N ARG A 496 4.20 -41.75 -0.01
CA ARG A 496 4.10 -41.28 1.37
C ARG A 496 3.24 -42.18 2.24
N GLN A 497 2.08 -42.63 1.73
CA GLN A 497 1.21 -43.58 2.44
C GLN A 497 1.90 -44.93 2.64
N GLU A 498 2.52 -45.49 1.59
CA GLU A 498 3.29 -46.75 1.64
C GLU A 498 4.45 -46.67 2.64
N LEU A 499 5.14 -45.53 2.74
CA LEU A 499 6.21 -45.30 3.72
C LEU A 499 5.66 -45.16 5.16
N ASN A 500 4.54 -44.46 5.35
CA ASN A 500 3.87 -44.37 6.64
C ASN A 500 3.37 -45.73 7.14
N GLU A 501 2.86 -46.58 6.24
CA GLU A 501 2.47 -47.97 6.55
C GLU A 501 3.68 -48.82 6.97
N GLN A 502 4.82 -48.69 6.28
CA GLN A 502 6.07 -49.35 6.68
C GLN A 502 6.57 -48.88 8.05
N VAL A 503 6.55 -47.58 8.33
CA VAL A 503 6.88 -47.01 9.65
C VAL A 503 5.95 -47.55 10.73
N ALA A 504 4.65 -47.64 10.46
CA ALA A 504 3.67 -48.23 11.38
C ALA A 504 3.95 -49.73 11.62
N ASP A 505 4.31 -50.49 10.58
CA ASP A 505 4.65 -51.90 10.71
C ASP A 505 5.92 -52.14 11.53
N VAL A 506 7.01 -51.41 11.23
CA VAL A 506 8.26 -51.48 11.98
C VAL A 506 8.04 -51.10 13.46
N ARG A 507 7.18 -50.13 13.76
CA ARG A 507 6.76 -49.80 15.13
C ARG A 507 6.02 -50.94 15.82
N ARG A 508 5.09 -51.63 15.13
CA ARG A 508 4.42 -52.83 15.68
C ARG A 508 5.41 -53.97 15.91
N ARG A 509 6.35 -54.20 15.00
CA ARG A 509 7.42 -55.21 15.13
C ARG A 509 8.36 -54.90 16.29
N LEU A 510 8.73 -53.63 16.50
CA LEU A 510 9.47 -53.18 17.69
C LEU A 510 8.69 -53.43 18.99
N GLN A 511 7.38 -53.19 19.00
CA GLN A 511 6.53 -53.46 20.17
C GLN A 511 6.41 -54.96 20.47
N ALA A 512 6.29 -55.80 19.44
CA ALA A 512 6.26 -57.27 19.58
C ALA A 512 7.62 -57.83 20.03
N ASN A 513 8.73 -57.35 19.46
CA ASN A 513 10.08 -57.70 19.89
C ASN A 513 10.33 -57.27 21.35
N ALA A 514 9.85 -56.09 21.76
CA ALA A 514 9.93 -55.63 23.15
C ALA A 514 9.14 -56.54 24.12
N SER A 515 7.93 -56.98 23.76
CA SER A 515 7.16 -57.90 24.59
C SER A 515 7.77 -59.32 24.63
N ALA A 516 8.36 -59.77 23.53
CA ALA A 516 9.11 -61.04 23.48
C ALA A 516 10.37 -60.99 24.36
N LEU A 517 11.14 -59.90 24.34
CA LEU A 517 12.26 -59.68 25.25
C LEU A 517 11.82 -59.68 26.72
N GLN A 518 10.71 -59.00 27.05
CA GLN A 518 10.15 -58.99 28.41
C GLN A 518 9.69 -60.40 28.86
N ALA A 519 9.07 -61.18 27.99
CA ALA A 519 8.65 -62.56 28.29
C ALA A 519 9.86 -63.49 28.49
N LEU A 520 10.91 -63.34 27.69
CA LEU A 520 12.14 -64.12 27.80
C LEU A 520 12.93 -63.76 29.08
N GLN A 521 12.96 -62.48 29.45
CA GLN A 521 13.50 -62.00 30.74
C GLN A 521 12.71 -62.56 31.93
N ALA A 522 11.39 -62.68 31.83
CA ALA A 522 10.55 -63.26 32.89
C ALA A 522 10.76 -64.77 33.10
N SER A 523 11.32 -65.49 32.12
CA SER A 523 11.52 -66.95 32.16
C SER A 523 12.76 -67.38 32.94
N ASN A 524 13.83 -66.57 32.96
CA ASN A 524 15.14 -66.93 33.51
C ASN A 524 15.44 -66.31 34.90
N ARG A 525 14.50 -66.46 35.84
CA ARG A 525 14.48 -65.70 37.10
C ARG A 525 15.66 -65.97 38.07
N ARG A 526 15.83 -67.19 38.56
CA ARG A 526 16.49 -67.44 39.87
C ARG A 526 18.01 -67.26 39.99
N LEU A 527 18.76 -67.13 38.90
CA LEU A 527 20.19 -66.74 38.94
C LEU A 527 20.45 -65.35 38.36
N ARG A 528 19.51 -64.77 37.59
CA ARG A 528 19.66 -63.42 37.03
C ARG A 528 19.22 -62.33 38.00
N GLU A 529 18.30 -62.63 38.92
CA GLU A 529 17.72 -61.67 39.89
C GLU A 529 18.75 -60.80 40.63
N ILE A 530 19.93 -61.34 40.98
CA ILE A 530 21.00 -60.60 41.68
C ILE A 530 21.84 -59.73 40.70
N ASN A 531 22.28 -60.29 39.56
CA ASN A 531 23.09 -59.55 38.58
C ASN A 531 22.27 -58.48 37.80
N ASP A 532 21.01 -58.75 37.49
CA ASP A 532 20.10 -57.78 36.85
C ASP A 532 19.84 -56.58 37.75
N GLN A 533 20.00 -56.68 39.07
CA GLN A 533 19.80 -55.54 39.97
C GLN A 533 20.94 -54.52 39.80
N HIS A 534 22.20 -54.97 39.81
CA HIS A 534 23.36 -54.11 39.54
C HIS A 534 23.34 -53.52 38.11
N ALA A 535 22.97 -54.32 37.10
CA ALA A 535 22.85 -53.84 35.72
C ALA A 535 21.72 -52.79 35.55
N ARG A 536 20.59 -52.95 36.25
CA ARG A 536 19.50 -51.96 36.27
C ARG A 536 19.93 -50.68 36.98
N GLN A 537 20.63 -50.78 38.10
CA GLN A 537 21.16 -49.61 38.82
C GLN A 537 22.12 -48.80 37.94
N ALA A 538 23.09 -49.45 37.28
CA ALA A 538 24.01 -48.79 36.36
C ALA A 538 23.31 -48.15 35.14
N HIS A 539 22.28 -48.80 34.57
CA HIS A 539 21.50 -48.22 33.47
C HIS A 539 20.70 -46.99 33.91
N VAL A 540 20.07 -47.05 35.08
CA VAL A 540 19.31 -45.92 35.65
C VAL A 540 20.25 -44.77 36.01
N GLN A 541 21.39 -45.04 36.65
CA GLN A 541 22.47 -44.09 36.92
C GLN A 541 22.92 -43.35 35.66
N GLY A 542 23.19 -44.07 34.56
CA GLY A 542 23.57 -43.47 33.28
C GLY A 542 22.49 -42.53 32.69
N ARG A 543 21.22 -42.93 32.76
CA ARG A 543 20.09 -42.07 32.32
C ARG A 543 19.88 -40.86 33.21
N ILE A 544 20.10 -41.00 34.52
CA ILE A 544 20.04 -39.89 35.48
C ILE A 544 21.13 -38.86 35.18
N LEU A 545 22.38 -39.31 35.01
CA LEU A 545 23.50 -38.43 34.68
C LEU A 545 23.27 -37.68 33.35
N GLN A 546 22.74 -38.37 32.34
CA GLN A 546 22.37 -37.76 31.05
C GLN A 546 21.33 -36.64 31.20
N GLU A 547 20.23 -36.90 31.92
CA GLU A 547 19.15 -35.91 32.07
C GLU A 547 19.58 -34.75 32.98
N LEU A 548 20.35 -35.02 34.04
CA LEU A 548 20.92 -33.97 34.91
C LEU A 548 21.85 -33.03 34.14
N GLN A 549 22.72 -33.55 33.25
CA GLN A 549 23.58 -32.73 32.38
C GLN A 549 22.76 -31.87 31.40
N ARG A 550 21.66 -32.43 30.87
CA ARG A 550 20.72 -31.71 29.99
C ARG A 550 20.01 -30.58 30.74
N THR A 551 19.44 -30.86 31.91
CA THR A 551 18.72 -29.85 32.71
C THR A 551 19.63 -28.75 33.25
N THR A 552 20.90 -29.02 33.58
CA THR A 552 21.84 -27.96 33.99
C THR A 552 22.18 -26.94 32.90
N SER A 553 21.82 -27.20 31.64
CA SER A 553 22.07 -26.30 30.52
C SER A 553 20.90 -25.32 30.24
N GLN A 554 19.68 -25.60 30.71
CA GLN A 554 18.52 -24.71 30.57
C GLN A 554 18.42 -23.79 31.79
N SER A 555 19.03 -22.62 31.72
CA SER A 555 19.09 -21.70 32.85
C SER A 555 17.77 -20.93 33.06
N ALA A 556 17.37 -20.76 34.33
CA ALA A 556 16.17 -20.01 34.69
C ALA A 556 16.21 -18.51 34.29
N ASP A 557 17.39 -17.99 33.93
CA ASP A 557 17.56 -16.60 33.50
C ASP A 557 17.04 -16.36 32.07
N GLU A 558 17.01 -17.37 31.19
CA GLU A 558 16.44 -17.24 29.83
C GLU A 558 14.93 -17.02 29.88
N SER A 559 14.18 -17.85 30.62
CA SER A 559 12.73 -17.67 30.81
C SER A 559 12.41 -16.36 31.53
N GLY A 560 13.27 -15.93 32.46
CA GLY A 560 13.19 -14.60 33.09
C GLY A 560 13.40 -13.46 32.09
N SER A 561 14.38 -13.60 31.19
CA SER A 561 14.69 -12.64 30.13
C SER A 561 13.54 -12.49 29.14
N LEU A 562 12.99 -13.60 28.64
CA LEU A 562 11.85 -13.60 27.73
C LEU A 562 10.61 -12.93 28.35
N ARG A 563 10.30 -13.20 29.62
CA ARG A 563 9.19 -12.53 30.33
C ARG A 563 9.43 -11.03 30.50
N ARG A 564 10.66 -10.60 30.84
CA ARG A 564 11.04 -9.18 30.88
C ARG A 564 10.91 -8.51 29.51
N GLN A 565 11.24 -9.22 28.43
CA GLN A 565 11.09 -8.72 27.05
C GLN A 565 9.61 -8.59 26.66
N ALA A 566 8.78 -9.57 26.98
CA ALA A 566 7.33 -9.52 26.74
C ALA A 566 6.67 -8.35 27.48
N ALA A 567 7.00 -8.14 28.76
CA ALA A 567 6.48 -7.02 29.54
C ALA A 567 6.82 -5.65 28.92
N ARG A 568 8.08 -5.43 28.51
CA ARG A 568 8.50 -4.20 27.80
C ARG A 568 7.78 -4.01 26.47
N MET A 569 7.50 -5.10 25.74
CA MET A 569 6.75 -5.03 24.49
C MET A 569 5.27 -4.72 24.74
N GLN A 570 4.67 -5.21 25.83
CA GLN A 570 3.31 -4.87 26.24
C GLN A 570 3.19 -3.39 26.65
N GLU A 571 4.14 -2.89 27.45
CA GLU A 571 4.24 -1.47 27.82
C GLU A 571 4.35 -0.58 26.58
N ARG A 572 5.27 -0.91 25.65
CA ARG A 572 5.42 -0.17 24.39
C ARG A 572 4.19 -0.26 23.47
N ILE A 573 3.45 -1.37 23.49
CA ILE A 573 2.18 -1.49 22.77
C ILE A 573 1.12 -0.57 23.39
N ALA A 574 1.01 -0.51 24.72
CA ALA A 574 0.06 0.38 25.40
C ALA A 574 0.35 1.86 25.09
N GLU A 575 1.62 2.29 25.16
CA GLU A 575 2.05 3.64 24.74
C GLU A 575 1.64 3.94 23.28
N LEU A 576 1.87 3.00 22.36
CA LEU A 576 1.54 3.17 20.95
C LEU A 576 0.03 3.13 20.68
N GLN A 577 -0.74 2.39 21.48
CA GLN A 577 -2.20 2.36 21.39
C GLN A 577 -2.80 3.68 21.84
N GLU A 578 -2.36 4.23 22.99
CA GLU A 578 -2.85 5.53 23.47
C GLU A 578 -2.59 6.66 22.45
N LEU A 579 -1.43 6.65 21.79
CA LEU A 579 -1.12 7.58 20.70
C LEU A 579 -2.01 7.36 19.45
N VAL A 580 -2.24 6.10 19.05
CA VAL A 580 -3.08 5.78 17.87
C VAL A 580 -4.57 6.05 18.12
N ASP A 581 -5.05 5.84 19.33
CA ASP A 581 -6.44 6.10 19.72
C ASP A 581 -6.71 7.62 19.86
N ALA A 582 -5.71 8.39 20.31
CA ALA A 582 -5.73 9.86 20.23
C ALA A 582 -5.66 10.38 18.78
N ASP A 583 -5.08 9.59 17.87
CA ASP A 583 -5.02 9.82 16.42
C ASP A 583 -6.24 9.25 15.65
N ASP A 584 -7.44 9.15 16.25
CA ASP A 584 -8.65 8.77 15.49
C ASP A 584 -8.92 9.78 14.36
N VAL A 585 -8.47 9.40 13.16
CA VAL A 585 -8.60 10.16 11.91
C VAL A 585 -10.04 10.62 11.68
N ARG A 586 -11.04 9.85 12.11
CA ARG A 586 -12.44 10.24 11.96
C ARG A 586 -12.81 11.36 12.92
N ALA A 587 -12.50 11.22 14.21
CA ALA A 587 -12.73 12.26 15.21
C ALA A 587 -11.97 13.56 14.87
N GLU A 588 -10.70 13.44 14.45
CA GLU A 588 -9.89 14.57 14.00
C GLU A 588 -10.44 15.23 12.72
N THR A 589 -10.95 14.45 11.76
CA THR A 589 -11.59 15.02 10.56
C THR A 589 -12.86 15.80 10.93
N GLU A 590 -13.73 15.22 11.76
CA GLU A 590 -14.97 15.89 12.20
C GLU A 590 -14.67 17.16 13.03
N SER A 591 -13.65 17.12 13.91
CA SER A 591 -13.14 18.27 14.68
C SER A 591 -12.70 19.43 13.77
N ARG A 592 -12.01 19.12 12.67
CA ARG A 592 -11.52 20.12 11.71
C ARG A 592 -12.65 20.64 10.80
N LEU A 593 -13.56 19.77 10.39
CA LEU A 593 -14.78 20.18 9.67
C LEU A 593 -15.67 21.10 10.52
N SER A 594 -15.80 20.88 11.83
CA SER A 594 -16.50 21.81 12.71
C SER A 594 -15.77 23.14 12.93
N ARG A 595 -14.45 23.23 12.73
CA ARG A 595 -13.74 24.53 12.69
C ARG A 595 -14.03 25.29 11.39
N ILE A 596 -14.12 24.58 10.27
CA ILE A 596 -14.54 25.15 8.97
C ILE A 596 -16.00 25.61 9.05
N ALA A 597 -16.86 24.83 9.74
CA ALA A 597 -18.27 25.13 9.92
C ALA A 597 -18.55 26.47 10.63
N LEU A 598 -17.61 27.00 11.42
CA LEU A 598 -17.74 28.33 12.04
C LEU A 598 -17.83 29.43 10.96
N ASP A 599 -16.79 29.54 10.13
CA ASP A 599 -16.76 30.48 9.01
C ASP A 599 -17.90 30.22 8.01
N MET A 600 -18.27 28.94 7.80
CA MET A 600 -19.43 28.61 6.96
C MET A 600 -20.76 29.12 7.53
N THR A 601 -20.97 28.99 8.84
CA THR A 601 -22.23 29.38 9.47
C THR A 601 -22.38 30.90 9.50
N ASP A 602 -21.30 31.62 9.82
CA ASP A 602 -21.29 33.09 9.83
C ASP A 602 -21.54 33.66 8.42
N TRP A 603 -20.86 33.15 7.40
CA TRP A 603 -21.04 33.64 6.02
C TRP A 603 -22.34 33.19 5.36
N ALA A 604 -22.92 32.06 5.75
CA ALA A 604 -24.26 31.67 5.27
C ALA A 604 -25.34 32.65 5.75
N ARG A 605 -25.20 33.18 6.98
CA ARG A 605 -26.07 34.24 7.51
C ARG A 605 -25.78 35.60 6.90
N GLU A 606 -24.50 35.95 6.69
CA GLU A 606 -24.10 37.19 5.99
C GLU A 606 -24.69 37.28 4.58
N LEU A 607 -24.84 36.14 3.89
CA LEU A 607 -25.43 36.04 2.56
C LEU A 607 -26.97 35.87 2.54
N ASP A 608 -27.64 35.85 3.69
CA ASP A 608 -29.09 35.63 3.82
C ASP A 608 -29.56 34.37 3.04
N LEU A 609 -28.90 33.23 3.31
CA LEU A 609 -29.24 31.95 2.67
C LEU A 609 -30.39 31.25 3.38
N GLU A 610 -31.24 30.57 2.61
CA GLU A 610 -32.40 29.82 3.13
C GLU A 610 -31.98 28.84 4.25
N HIS A 611 -32.64 28.95 5.42
CA HIS A 611 -32.36 28.25 6.68
C HIS A 611 -31.04 28.59 7.41
N ALA A 612 -30.26 29.59 6.99
CA ALA A 612 -28.99 29.92 7.66
C ALA A 612 -29.17 30.51 9.07
N ASP A 613 -30.21 31.32 9.28
CA ASP A 613 -30.55 31.90 10.60
C ASP A 613 -31.07 30.86 11.59
N GLU A 614 -31.76 29.83 11.10
CA GLU A 614 -32.30 28.71 11.88
C GLU A 614 -31.24 27.61 12.14
N ALA A 615 -30.10 27.65 11.44
CA ALA A 615 -29.04 26.67 11.57
C ALA A 615 -28.13 26.97 12.76
N GLU A 616 -27.89 25.97 13.61
CA GLU A 616 -26.82 26.00 14.61
C GLU A 616 -25.44 25.89 13.96
N GLU A 617 -25.33 25.05 12.93
CA GLU A 617 -24.07 24.69 12.25
C GLU A 617 -24.35 24.38 10.77
N VAL A 618 -23.77 25.18 9.87
CA VAL A 618 -23.68 24.91 8.43
C VAL A 618 -22.32 24.25 8.17
N ARG A 619 -22.30 23.00 7.69
CA ARG A 619 -21.04 22.22 7.59
C ARG A 619 -20.92 21.37 6.34
N ILE A 620 -19.69 21.09 5.94
CA ILE A 620 -19.38 19.97 5.02
C ILE A 620 -19.55 18.65 5.77
N SER A 621 -20.23 17.68 5.16
CA SER A 621 -20.45 16.34 5.69
C SER A 621 -19.59 15.32 4.94
N LEU A 622 -18.50 14.80 5.52
CA LEU A 622 -17.64 13.82 4.85
C LEU A 622 -18.41 12.60 4.29
N SER A 623 -19.39 12.09 5.05
CA SER A 623 -20.21 10.93 4.67
C SER A 623 -21.04 11.13 3.40
N LEU A 624 -21.62 12.32 3.21
CA LEU A 624 -22.41 12.70 2.02
C LEU A 624 -21.53 13.38 0.95
N LEU A 625 -20.37 13.89 1.35
CA LEU A 625 -19.48 14.75 0.57
C LEU A 625 -20.21 15.98 -0.01
N ASN A 626 -21.00 16.64 0.83
CA ASN A 626 -21.84 17.79 0.48
C ASN A 626 -22.14 18.63 1.75
N VAL A 627 -22.67 19.84 1.57
CA VAL A 627 -23.12 20.75 2.63
C VAL A 627 -24.38 20.22 3.30
N VAL A 628 -24.44 20.37 4.62
CA VAL A 628 -25.57 20.01 5.46
C VAL A 628 -25.71 21.01 6.59
N LEU A 629 -26.94 21.44 6.86
CA LEU A 629 -27.30 22.30 7.97
C LEU A 629 -27.76 21.42 9.14
N ARG A 630 -27.35 21.76 10.36
CA ARG A 630 -27.97 21.26 11.60
C ARG A 630 -28.82 22.37 12.21
N THR A 631 -30.11 22.10 12.40
CA THR A 631 -31.01 22.90 13.25
C THR A 631 -31.27 22.14 14.55
N GLU A 632 -31.88 22.77 15.55
CA GLU A 632 -32.20 22.12 16.84
C GLU A 632 -32.99 20.81 16.68
N ILE A 633 -33.85 20.73 15.66
CA ILE A 633 -34.82 19.66 15.47
C ILE A 633 -34.37 18.65 14.41
N SER A 634 -33.55 19.06 13.42
CA SER A 634 -33.28 18.22 12.26
C SER A 634 -31.96 18.52 11.54
N ARG A 635 -31.64 17.66 10.58
CA ARG A 635 -30.47 17.77 9.70
C ARG A 635 -30.95 17.94 8.25
N ILE A 636 -30.70 19.11 7.66
CA ILE A 636 -31.19 19.49 6.33
C ILE A 636 -30.02 19.37 5.33
N PRO A 637 -29.98 18.34 4.46
CA PRO A 637 -29.00 18.27 3.38
C PRO A 637 -29.34 19.28 2.28
N LEU A 638 -28.34 19.72 1.53
CA LEU A 638 -28.51 20.71 0.45
C LEU A 638 -29.59 20.31 -0.59
N THR A 639 -29.77 19.01 -0.82
CA THR A 639 -30.82 18.44 -1.70
C THR A 639 -32.27 18.64 -1.23
N ARG A 640 -32.48 19.29 -0.08
CA ARG A 640 -33.81 19.67 0.44
C ARG A 640 -34.01 21.19 0.54
N ILE A 641 -33.02 21.98 0.16
CA ILE A 641 -33.10 23.45 0.15
C ILE A 641 -33.54 23.92 -1.23
N GLY A 642 -34.42 24.92 -1.30
CA GLY A 642 -34.91 25.46 -2.57
C GLY A 642 -33.92 26.37 -3.28
N SER A 643 -34.17 26.63 -4.56
CA SER A 643 -33.47 27.61 -5.41
C SER A 643 -31.98 27.39 -5.71
N ALA A 644 -31.61 27.58 -6.98
CA ALA A 644 -30.22 27.60 -7.42
C ALA A 644 -29.39 28.68 -6.70
N LYS A 645 -30.00 29.82 -6.33
CA LYS A 645 -29.38 30.87 -5.50
C LYS A 645 -28.76 30.26 -4.24
N ASN A 646 -29.54 29.51 -3.46
CA ASN A 646 -29.06 28.95 -2.19
C ASN A 646 -27.98 27.89 -2.41
N TRP A 647 -28.11 27.04 -3.44
CA TRP A 647 -27.08 26.05 -3.76
C TRP A 647 -25.73 26.72 -4.05
N ILE A 648 -25.72 27.73 -4.92
CA ILE A 648 -24.53 28.53 -5.25
C ILE A 648 -23.96 29.19 -3.99
N GLY A 649 -24.81 29.83 -3.17
CA GLY A 649 -24.41 30.45 -1.91
C GLY A 649 -23.73 29.46 -0.96
N TYR A 650 -24.34 28.29 -0.73
CA TYR A 650 -23.78 27.26 0.15
C TYR A 650 -22.47 26.66 -0.41
N HIS A 651 -22.32 26.52 -1.73
CA HIS A 651 -21.05 26.12 -2.35
C HIS A 651 -19.95 27.16 -2.15
N LEU A 652 -20.24 28.44 -2.45
CA LEU A 652 -19.30 29.55 -2.23
C LEU A 652 -18.82 29.55 -0.78
N VAL A 653 -19.75 29.57 0.17
CA VAL A 653 -19.47 29.57 1.61
C VAL A 653 -18.63 28.36 2.04
N ALA A 654 -18.99 27.15 1.60
CA ALA A 654 -18.25 25.93 1.93
C ALA A 654 -16.80 25.96 1.41
N HIS A 655 -16.60 26.36 0.15
CA HIS A 655 -15.29 26.41 -0.47
C HIS A 655 -14.41 27.53 0.06
N LEU A 656 -14.97 28.73 0.26
CA LEU A 656 -14.25 29.86 0.86
C LEU A 656 -13.76 29.51 2.28
N ALA A 657 -14.58 28.81 3.06
CA ALA A 657 -14.25 28.44 4.44
C ALA A 657 -13.21 27.32 4.47
N LEU A 658 -13.34 26.32 3.58
CA LEU A 658 -12.35 25.27 3.38
C LEU A 658 -10.99 25.87 2.99
N HIS A 659 -10.92 26.76 2.00
CA HIS A 659 -9.67 27.40 1.57
C HIS A 659 -9.07 28.32 2.64
N THR A 660 -9.90 29.06 3.37
CA THR A 660 -9.46 29.85 4.53
C THR A 660 -8.82 28.96 5.61
N TYR A 661 -9.42 27.80 5.91
CA TYR A 661 -8.85 26.82 6.82
C TYR A 661 -7.54 26.23 6.30
N LEU A 662 -7.50 25.79 5.03
CA LEU A 662 -6.33 25.17 4.42
C LEU A 662 -5.12 26.11 4.45
N LEU A 663 -5.30 27.38 4.06
CA LEU A 663 -4.26 28.42 4.15
C LEU A 663 -3.81 28.67 5.60
N LYS A 664 -4.76 28.90 6.51
CA LYS A 664 -4.48 29.20 7.92
C LYS A 664 -3.73 28.07 8.64
N HIS A 665 -3.99 26.83 8.24
CA HIS A 665 -3.34 25.63 8.78
C HIS A 665 -2.19 25.11 7.91
N GLN A 666 -1.71 25.89 6.93
CA GLN A 666 -0.56 25.57 6.07
C GLN A 666 -0.69 24.17 5.43
N ARG A 667 -1.88 23.86 4.92
CA ARG A 667 -2.17 22.56 4.32
C ARG A 667 -1.69 22.50 2.87
N PRO A 668 -1.25 21.33 2.37
CA PRO A 668 -0.56 21.22 1.09
C PRO A 668 -1.57 21.14 -0.07
N VAL A 669 -2.31 22.22 -0.28
CA VAL A 669 -3.29 22.42 -1.36
C VAL A 669 -2.91 23.70 -2.11
N PRO A 670 -3.14 23.81 -3.43
CA PRO A 670 -2.98 25.07 -4.13
C PRO A 670 -3.81 26.18 -3.47
N HIS A 671 -3.20 27.34 -3.25
CA HIS A 671 -3.81 28.44 -2.50
C HIS A 671 -4.61 29.37 -3.42
N PHE A 672 -5.34 28.76 -4.35
CA PHE A 672 -6.27 29.42 -5.25
C PHE A 672 -7.57 28.62 -5.35
N ILE A 673 -8.66 29.33 -5.62
CA ILE A 673 -9.91 28.72 -6.08
C ILE A 673 -10.44 29.42 -7.32
N MET A 674 -10.97 28.63 -8.26
CA MET A 674 -11.59 29.11 -9.48
C MET A 674 -13.06 28.70 -9.58
N PHE A 675 -13.93 29.68 -9.76
CA PHE A 675 -15.36 29.49 -10.01
C PHE A 675 -15.70 29.86 -11.46
N ASP A 676 -16.34 28.94 -12.18
CA ASP A 676 -16.83 29.16 -13.55
C ASP A 676 -18.35 29.40 -13.55
N GLN A 677 -18.73 30.56 -14.06
CA GLN A 677 -20.09 31.10 -14.20
C GLN A 677 -20.96 30.93 -12.93
N PRO A 678 -20.45 31.28 -11.72
CA PRO A 678 -21.18 31.09 -10.47
C PRO A 678 -22.52 31.83 -10.45
N THR A 679 -22.68 32.94 -11.19
CA THR A 679 -23.91 33.73 -11.17
C THR A 679 -24.85 33.51 -12.37
N GLN A 680 -24.57 32.54 -13.26
CA GLN A 680 -25.43 32.32 -14.43
C GLN A 680 -26.89 31.93 -14.09
N ALA A 681 -27.14 31.30 -12.93
CA ALA A 681 -28.51 31.01 -12.49
C ALA A 681 -29.37 32.26 -12.25
N PHE A 682 -28.75 33.43 -12.06
CA PHE A 682 -29.42 34.73 -11.95
C PHE A 682 -29.60 35.41 -13.32
N PHE A 683 -28.90 34.93 -14.37
CA PHE A 683 -28.86 35.53 -15.71
C PHE A 683 -29.24 34.49 -16.79
N PRO A 684 -30.52 34.07 -16.88
CA PRO A 684 -30.97 33.11 -17.90
C PRO A 684 -30.80 33.66 -19.32
N GLU A 685 -30.22 32.87 -20.22
CA GLU A 685 -29.77 33.32 -21.55
C GLU A 685 -30.92 33.64 -22.54
N GLU A 686 -32.17 33.31 -22.22
CA GLU A 686 -33.32 33.46 -23.13
C GLU A 686 -34.05 34.83 -23.07
N VAL A 687 -33.62 35.77 -22.22
CA VAL A 687 -34.35 37.04 -22.03
C VAL A 687 -33.59 38.24 -22.59
N HIS A 688 -33.99 38.66 -23.81
CA HIS A 688 -33.45 39.86 -24.48
C HIS A 688 -33.88 41.20 -23.84
N ASP A 689 -34.69 41.20 -22.77
CA ASP A 689 -35.08 42.41 -22.04
C ASP A 689 -34.13 42.73 -20.89
N VAL A 690 -33.40 43.83 -21.03
CA VAL A 690 -32.46 44.41 -20.04
C VAL A 690 -33.16 44.95 -18.78
N GLY A 691 -34.46 44.67 -18.61
CA GLY A 691 -35.30 45.03 -17.46
C GLY A 691 -35.95 43.83 -16.75
N ALA A 692 -35.55 42.59 -17.06
CA ALA A 692 -36.17 41.37 -16.50
C ALA A 692 -35.56 40.88 -15.16
N LEU A 693 -34.47 41.50 -14.69
CA LEU A 693 -33.78 41.16 -13.44
C LEU A 693 -34.34 41.97 -12.28
N THR A 694 -34.55 41.35 -11.12
CA THR A 694 -34.95 42.10 -9.93
C THR A 694 -33.72 42.77 -9.28
N ASP A 695 -33.95 43.86 -8.54
CA ASP A 695 -32.88 44.48 -7.75
C ASP A 695 -32.27 43.49 -6.73
N ALA A 696 -33.08 42.55 -6.22
CA ALA A 696 -32.66 41.51 -5.28
C ALA A 696 -31.71 40.47 -5.90
N ASP A 697 -31.81 40.19 -7.21
CA ASP A 697 -30.87 39.32 -7.92
C ASP A 697 -29.51 39.99 -8.05
N TRP A 698 -29.50 41.27 -8.43
CA TRP A 698 -28.28 42.09 -8.47
C TRP A 698 -27.65 42.28 -7.09
N GLU A 699 -28.45 42.42 -6.05
CA GLU A 699 -27.99 42.50 -4.66
C GLU A 699 -27.35 41.19 -4.21
N ALA A 700 -27.99 40.04 -4.45
CA ALA A 700 -27.39 38.72 -4.18
C ALA A 700 -26.05 38.52 -4.90
N VAL A 701 -25.98 38.86 -6.18
CA VAL A 701 -24.74 38.82 -6.98
C VAL A 701 -23.68 39.77 -6.39
N ARG A 702 -24.04 41.00 -6.00
CA ARG A 702 -23.11 41.91 -5.31
C ARG A 702 -22.60 41.31 -4.01
N SER A 703 -23.46 40.71 -3.19
CA SER A 703 -23.08 40.09 -1.92
C SER A 703 -22.11 38.92 -2.12
N TYR A 704 -22.31 38.08 -3.15
CA TYR A 704 -21.39 36.96 -3.44
C TYR A 704 -19.98 37.45 -3.81
N PHE A 705 -19.87 38.45 -4.69
CA PHE A 705 -18.57 39.03 -5.03
C PHE A 705 -17.96 39.86 -3.88
N THR A 706 -18.79 40.45 -3.03
CA THR A 706 -18.35 41.15 -1.81
C THR A 706 -17.73 40.17 -0.82
N LEU A 707 -18.39 39.05 -0.52
CA LEU A 707 -17.85 38.00 0.33
C LEU A 707 -16.53 37.45 -0.24
N MET A 708 -16.46 37.14 -1.53
CA MET A 708 -15.21 36.67 -2.16
C MET A 708 -14.05 37.68 -1.99
N ARG A 709 -14.32 38.98 -2.20
CA ARG A 709 -13.34 40.06 -1.96
C ARG A 709 -12.90 40.10 -0.49
N ASP A 710 -13.84 40.00 0.44
CA ASP A 710 -13.56 40.18 1.86
C ASP A 710 -12.88 38.95 2.48
N VAL A 711 -13.14 37.75 1.98
CA VAL A 711 -12.37 36.53 2.30
C VAL A 711 -10.93 36.62 1.80
N VAL A 712 -10.69 37.15 0.59
CA VAL A 712 -9.32 37.43 0.09
C VAL A 712 -8.59 38.43 1.00
N ASN A 713 -9.26 39.55 1.34
CA ASN A 713 -8.71 40.58 2.21
C ASN A 713 -8.40 40.03 3.62
N ARG A 714 -9.32 39.27 4.22
CA ARG A 714 -9.17 38.62 5.53
C ARG A 714 -7.97 37.67 5.58
N ASN A 715 -7.63 37.04 4.45
CA ASN A 715 -6.52 36.11 4.31
C ASN A 715 -5.19 36.76 3.88
N GLY A 716 -5.09 38.10 3.87
CA GLY A 716 -3.81 38.81 3.79
C GLY A 716 -2.98 38.52 2.53
N GLN A 717 -3.63 38.44 1.37
CA GLN A 717 -3.03 38.02 0.08
C GLN A 717 -2.53 36.57 0.03
N GLY A 718 -2.83 35.73 1.04
CA GLY A 718 -2.48 34.31 0.99
C GLY A 718 -3.38 33.47 0.06
N LEU A 719 -4.64 33.90 -0.16
CA LEU A 719 -5.62 33.22 -1.01
C LEU A 719 -5.88 34.00 -2.30
N GLN A 720 -5.87 33.31 -3.43
CA GLN A 720 -6.28 33.85 -4.74
C GLN A 720 -7.68 33.32 -5.11
N ILE A 721 -8.57 34.19 -5.58
CA ILE A 721 -9.87 33.77 -6.14
C ILE A 721 -9.92 34.20 -7.60
N ILE A 722 -10.35 33.29 -8.47
CA ILE A 722 -10.53 33.53 -9.90
C ILE A 722 -11.99 33.26 -10.24
N VAL A 723 -12.66 34.20 -10.89
CA VAL A 723 -14.07 34.06 -11.30
C VAL A 723 -14.21 34.37 -12.79
N CYS A 724 -14.72 33.39 -13.53
CA CYS A 724 -15.13 33.56 -14.92
C CYS A 724 -16.65 33.77 -14.96
N ASP A 725 -17.17 34.90 -15.43
CA ASP A 725 -18.61 35.18 -15.38
C ASP A 725 -19.06 36.18 -16.47
N HIS A 726 -20.35 36.42 -16.60
CA HIS A 726 -20.96 37.49 -17.40
C HIS A 726 -21.17 38.77 -16.60
N VAL A 727 -21.25 38.69 -15.27
CA VAL A 727 -21.48 39.85 -14.38
C VAL A 727 -20.54 41.04 -14.64
N ASN A 728 -21.07 42.26 -14.55
CA ASN A 728 -20.32 43.50 -14.70
C ASN A 728 -20.87 44.57 -13.75
N LEU A 729 -20.49 44.51 -12.48
CA LEU A 729 -20.90 45.49 -11.47
C LEU A 729 -20.25 46.85 -11.75
N ARG A 730 -20.95 47.93 -11.40
CA ARG A 730 -20.46 49.31 -11.57
C ARG A 730 -19.52 49.77 -10.45
N ASP A 731 -19.52 49.02 -9.34
CA ASP A 731 -18.73 49.26 -8.14
C ASP A 731 -17.21 49.30 -8.42
N ASP A 732 -16.50 50.29 -7.88
CA ASP A 732 -15.07 50.53 -8.16
C ASP A 732 -14.18 49.32 -7.84
N TRP A 733 -14.37 48.73 -6.66
CA TRP A 733 -13.62 47.55 -6.21
C TRP A 733 -13.82 46.33 -7.13
N PHE A 734 -14.97 46.22 -7.81
CA PHE A 734 -15.22 45.15 -8.77
C PHE A 734 -14.44 45.41 -10.05
N ARG A 735 -14.46 46.66 -10.54
CA ARG A 735 -13.70 47.07 -11.73
C ARG A 735 -12.19 46.91 -11.53
N ASP A 736 -11.69 47.18 -10.32
CA ASP A 736 -10.29 46.93 -9.94
C ASP A 736 -9.94 45.43 -9.87
N ALA A 737 -10.91 44.55 -9.60
CA ALA A 737 -10.72 43.10 -9.61
C ALA A 737 -10.81 42.47 -11.02
N VAL A 738 -11.36 43.18 -12.02
CA VAL A 738 -11.39 42.72 -13.42
C VAL A 738 -9.98 42.70 -14.01
N ILE A 739 -9.54 41.52 -14.46
CA ILE A 739 -8.28 41.33 -15.19
C ILE A 739 -8.48 41.22 -16.70
N GLU A 740 -9.64 40.74 -17.15
CA GLU A 740 -10.00 40.55 -18.55
C GLU A 740 -11.48 40.91 -18.76
N ASN A 741 -11.78 41.63 -19.85
CA ASN A 741 -13.14 42.00 -20.23
C ASN A 741 -13.39 41.62 -21.70
N TRP A 742 -14.07 40.49 -21.91
CA TRP A 742 -14.37 39.87 -23.20
C TRP A 742 -15.74 40.31 -23.69
N ARG A 743 -15.81 41.61 -24.00
CA ARG A 743 -16.91 42.28 -24.70
C ARG A 743 -16.37 42.95 -25.94
N GLN A 744 -17.25 43.38 -26.84
CA GLN A 744 -16.87 44.16 -28.02
C GLN A 744 -15.84 43.41 -28.91
N GLY A 745 -16.06 42.11 -29.14
CA GLY A 745 -15.23 41.27 -30.01
C GLY A 745 -13.94 40.71 -29.38
N LYS A 746 -13.67 40.98 -28.10
CA LYS A 746 -12.59 40.31 -27.35
C LYS A 746 -13.04 38.93 -26.85
N ALA A 747 -12.14 37.95 -26.90
CA ALA A 747 -12.36 36.58 -26.43
C ALA A 747 -11.05 35.94 -25.92
N LEU A 748 -11.12 34.69 -25.48
CA LEU A 748 -9.94 33.88 -25.13
C LEU A 748 -8.98 33.75 -26.33
N ILE A 749 -9.52 33.42 -27.51
CA ILE A 749 -8.76 33.36 -28.77
C ILE A 749 -8.88 34.73 -29.48
N PRO A 750 -7.77 35.40 -29.78
CA PRO A 750 -7.77 36.65 -30.55
C PRO A 750 -8.35 36.45 -31.97
N THR A 751 -9.10 37.43 -32.49
CA THR A 751 -9.78 37.31 -33.80
C THR A 751 -8.80 37.12 -34.97
N ASP A 752 -7.58 37.66 -34.86
CA ASP A 752 -6.48 37.45 -35.80
C ASP A 752 -6.04 35.98 -35.87
N TRP A 753 -6.21 35.19 -34.80
CA TRP A 753 -5.91 33.75 -34.82
C TRP A 753 -7.01 32.92 -35.49
N ILE A 754 -8.21 33.49 -35.66
CA ILE A 754 -9.37 32.81 -36.27
C ILE A 754 -9.40 33.07 -37.77
N THR A 755 -9.11 34.31 -38.18
CA THR A 755 -9.14 34.73 -39.60
C THR A 755 -8.02 34.10 -40.46
N GLU A 756 -7.02 33.49 -39.81
CA GLU A 756 -5.86 32.83 -40.44
C GLU A 756 -5.90 31.28 -40.36
N ALA A 757 -6.98 30.69 -39.80
CA ALA A 757 -7.05 29.28 -39.40
C ALA A 757 -7.72 28.33 -40.42
#